data_AF-I6ZH63-F1
#
_entry.id   AF-I6ZH63-F1
#
_cell.length_a   1.000
_cell.length_b   1.000
_cell.length_c   1.000
_cell.angle_alpha   90.00
_cell.angle_beta   90.00
_cell.angle_gamma   90.00
#
_symmetry.space_group_name_H-M   'P 1'
#
loop_
_entity.id
_entity.type
_entity.pdbx_description
1 polymer ?
#
loop_
_entity_poly.entity_id
_entity_poly.type
_entity_poly.pdbx_seq_one_letter_code
_entity_poly.pdbx_strand_id
1 'polypeptide(L)'
;MLKDRRSYCAIPYEIHSYSTYASVYVPNNIKRNDPMDPNSRWSTSTNDHLQYIILKVPPSLVVTITFGKYNKMHVSNVKKMRISVSEDGVEYKEVLCGGLKNDSEMETFNLLVKDEAYYIAQYVKIEPLAAWGVNFSYSLWFVELRGIMDVEKFIRYNEMIVFGRSMRSCLRFLRDSGFRDVYEILEKRSSDKIEDEVVKHIRKLLESHRYEDVEAVLDKLDPCVFQGFIDNSPYTLVWTEIPRTEVWPCERGGHQMAEMDGSLYVYGGWNGVEELEDFWRYKDGEWTEIKVDGRTPGKRSCHRMISNKSKLYLMGKYIPLSSRKAFSGRSDIWAFDGEWKVINMNDEGGPGNIYDHQMVATGDKLCVFGGRSTEREDIYSGLYMFSLDDTSPSYEDEEDVLEDYQKMNEMEKAAFGLDGRYKNASNPVRRKEQLSGSICVRESSFGSRVLHESITDESNSRHELSTSSSGLVISRWTMVRSDTVQPPNTPSLKSRLGHSMVFIPPDYIEGSIYNNSLAIIGGQRNKNSIREILFYSLDTDTVYQSVPFPINGDGKIIQRGLLYLSEIVVLFCHGKEKEGKLESIDVYTYSLTRKRWTKVIAKTRAETGVDIKPLSRSAHQFIQMNGWFYLFGGNVSERTDRRVNDMWVFRLEKKTNKEIRHLSKFLVRKHKYLHLLGIDEKKAVDYLRTSVLSMAVDEDTREIFEDLCREVYKRKIFTDPVEDICRLLSAKEY
;
A
#
# COMPACT_ATOMS: atom_id res chain seq x y z
N MET A 1 -1.16 -19.64 19.85
CA MET A 1 -2.02 -18.97 20.85
C MET A 1 -2.42 -17.54 20.45
N LEU A 2 -1.53 -16.68 19.93
CA LEU A 2 -1.84 -15.27 19.63
C LEU A 2 -2.35 -14.98 18.19
N LYS A 3 -2.55 -16.03 17.38
CA LYS A 3 -3.02 -15.90 15.98
C LYS A 3 -4.54 -16.00 15.84
N ASP A 4 -5.21 -16.62 16.80
CA ASP A 4 -6.67 -16.77 16.81
C ASP A 4 -7.29 -15.79 17.82
N ARG A 5 -7.78 -14.66 17.32
CA ARG A 5 -8.41 -13.61 18.14
C ARG A 5 -9.74 -14.03 18.76
N ARG A 6 -10.41 -15.06 18.24
CA ARG A 6 -11.67 -15.57 18.81
C ARG A 6 -11.43 -16.32 20.12
N SER A 7 -10.19 -16.73 20.37
CA SER A 7 -9.79 -17.42 21.60
C SER A 7 -9.56 -16.51 22.80
N TYR A 8 -9.55 -15.18 22.62
CA TYR A 8 -9.27 -14.23 23.71
C TYR A 8 -10.46 -14.07 24.65
N CYS A 9 -10.25 -14.36 25.93
CA CYS A 9 -11.25 -14.14 26.97
C CYS A 9 -11.28 -12.67 27.38
N ALA A 10 -12.45 -12.20 27.83
CA ALA A 10 -12.56 -10.92 28.51
C ALA A 10 -11.83 -11.03 29.87
N ILE A 11 -10.95 -10.08 30.13
CA ILE A 11 -10.13 -10.01 31.34
C ILE A 11 -10.87 -9.10 32.34
N PRO A 12 -11.31 -9.62 33.50
CA PRO A 12 -11.93 -8.79 34.51
C PRO A 12 -10.89 -7.85 35.11
N TYR A 13 -11.32 -6.64 35.49
CA TYR A 13 -10.45 -5.68 36.15
C TYR A 13 -11.18 -4.92 37.26
N GLU A 14 -10.40 -4.41 38.20
CA GLU A 14 -10.83 -3.48 39.24
C GLU A 14 -10.16 -2.12 39.04
N ILE A 15 -10.83 -1.06 39.47
CA ILE A 15 -10.20 0.27 39.47
C ILE A 15 -9.23 0.32 40.65
N HIS A 16 -7.94 0.35 40.36
CA HIS A 16 -6.88 0.37 41.37
C HIS A 16 -6.62 1.77 41.90
N SER A 17 -6.44 2.71 40.97
CA SER A 17 -6.16 4.10 41.27
C SER A 17 -6.58 4.96 40.08
N TYR A 18 -6.84 6.24 40.32
CA TYR A 18 -7.25 7.21 39.31
C TYR A 18 -6.88 8.60 39.78
N SER A 19 -6.84 9.56 38.86
CA SER A 19 -6.51 10.94 39.14
C SER A 19 -7.66 11.70 39.79
N THR A 20 -8.67 12.10 39.00
CA THR A 20 -9.80 12.90 39.43
C THR A 20 -11.09 12.40 38.77
N TYR A 21 -12.24 12.80 39.30
CA TYR A 21 -13.52 12.62 38.62
C TYR A 21 -14.51 13.72 38.99
N ALA A 22 -15.46 13.99 38.11
CA ALA A 22 -16.50 14.99 38.29
C ALA A 22 -17.84 14.36 38.71
N SER A 23 -18.41 14.83 39.83
CA SER A 23 -19.79 14.51 40.26
C SER A 23 -20.13 13.01 40.17
N VAL A 24 -21.13 12.64 39.37
CA VAL A 24 -21.65 11.27 39.17
C VAL A 24 -20.81 10.40 38.23
N TYR A 25 -19.78 10.95 37.59
CA TYR A 25 -18.96 10.25 36.58
C TYR A 25 -17.80 9.49 37.21
N VAL A 26 -18.12 8.58 38.13
CA VAL A 26 -17.12 7.82 38.89
C VAL A 26 -16.34 6.83 38.00
N PRO A 27 -15.08 6.53 38.34
CA PRO A 27 -14.24 5.57 37.60
C PRO A 27 -14.89 4.22 37.31
N ASN A 28 -15.73 3.71 38.23
CA ASN A 28 -16.38 2.42 38.08
C ASN A 28 -17.38 2.35 36.91
N ASN A 29 -17.86 3.49 36.42
CA ASN A 29 -18.85 3.51 35.35
C ASN A 29 -18.33 2.92 34.03
N ILE A 30 -17.00 2.93 33.81
CA ILE A 30 -16.39 2.38 32.59
C ILE A 30 -16.53 0.85 32.46
N LYS A 31 -17.01 0.16 33.50
CA LYS A 31 -17.18 -1.30 33.50
C LYS A 31 -18.46 -1.75 32.81
N ARG A 32 -19.42 -0.84 32.58
CA ARG A 32 -20.71 -1.15 31.95
C ARG A 32 -20.78 -0.46 30.59
N ASN A 33 -21.05 -1.23 29.55
CA ASN A 33 -21.32 -0.69 28.23
C ASN A 33 -22.79 -0.29 28.14
N ASP A 34 -23.10 0.97 28.42
CA ASP A 34 -24.44 1.54 28.26
C ASP A 34 -24.39 2.80 27.39
N PRO A 35 -24.42 2.66 26.05
CA PRO A 35 -24.34 3.79 25.12
C PRO A 35 -25.52 4.76 25.23
N MET A 36 -26.61 4.37 25.89
CA MET A 36 -27.82 5.18 26.00
C MET A 36 -27.85 6.03 27.28
N ASP A 37 -27.04 5.69 28.29
CA ASP A 37 -26.94 6.42 29.54
C ASP A 37 -25.77 7.44 29.52
N PRO A 38 -26.05 8.77 29.51
CA PRO A 38 -25.00 9.79 29.53
C PRO A 38 -24.15 9.77 30.81
N ASN A 39 -24.60 9.11 31.88
CA ASN A 39 -23.88 8.97 33.13
C ASN A 39 -22.98 7.73 33.20
N SER A 40 -23.10 6.78 32.25
CA SER A 40 -22.28 5.57 32.19
C SER A 40 -20.89 5.86 31.64
N ARG A 41 -20.14 6.73 32.34
CA ARG A 41 -18.78 7.13 32.02
C ARG A 41 -17.98 7.52 33.25
N TRP A 42 -16.67 7.41 33.15
CA TRP A 42 -15.73 8.15 33.99
C TRP A 42 -15.39 9.46 33.31
N SER A 43 -15.51 10.57 34.03
CA SER A 43 -15.12 11.89 33.53
C SER A 43 -14.26 12.62 34.54
N THR A 44 -13.11 13.15 34.11
CA THR A 44 -12.19 13.88 35.00
C THR A 44 -12.77 15.24 35.43
N SER A 45 -12.33 15.78 36.58
CA SER A 45 -12.73 17.14 37.01
C SER A 45 -11.83 18.22 36.41
N THR A 46 -10.60 17.86 36.04
CA THR A 46 -9.63 18.72 35.34
C THR A 46 -9.22 18.09 34.00
N ASN A 47 -8.59 18.89 33.14
CA ASN A 47 -8.12 18.51 31.81
C ASN A 47 -6.58 18.60 31.69
N ASP A 48 -5.87 18.59 32.82
CA ASP A 48 -4.40 18.61 32.82
C ASP A 48 -3.81 17.30 32.27
N HIS A 49 -2.51 17.27 31.98
CA HIS A 49 -1.83 16.08 31.47
C HIS A 49 -1.45 15.07 32.58
N LEU A 50 -1.97 15.25 33.80
CA LEU A 50 -1.73 14.36 34.94
C LEU A 50 -2.89 13.39 35.17
N GLN A 51 -3.88 13.38 34.27
CA GLN A 51 -5.04 12.51 34.39
C GLN A 51 -4.71 11.06 34.02
N TYR A 52 -5.17 10.12 34.85
CA TYR A 52 -4.95 8.70 34.63
C TYR A 52 -6.03 7.85 35.30
N ILE A 53 -6.17 6.63 34.82
CA ILE A 53 -6.87 5.55 35.48
C ILE A 53 -6.03 4.28 35.37
N ILE A 54 -5.82 3.59 36.49
CA ILE A 54 -5.08 2.33 36.57
C ILE A 54 -6.08 1.22 36.88
N LEU A 55 -6.12 0.25 36.00
CA LEU A 55 -6.92 -0.95 36.11
C LEU A 55 -6.03 -2.06 36.66
N LYS A 56 -6.44 -2.69 37.77
CA LYS A 56 -5.80 -3.90 38.27
C LYS A 56 -6.48 -5.10 37.64
N VAL A 57 -5.69 -5.91 36.96
CA VAL A 57 -6.12 -7.15 36.32
C VAL A 57 -5.50 -8.33 37.04
N PRO A 58 -6.11 -9.53 36.99
CA PRO A 58 -5.39 -10.76 37.25
C PRO A 58 -4.13 -10.82 36.36
N PRO A 59 -3.05 -11.49 36.79
CA PRO A 59 -1.89 -11.73 35.93
C PRO A 59 -2.36 -12.25 34.57
N SER A 60 -2.17 -11.44 33.54
CA SER A 60 -2.74 -11.72 32.22
C SER A 60 -1.93 -11.06 31.12
N LEU A 61 -1.97 -11.65 29.94
CA LEU A 61 -1.52 -11.01 28.72
C LEU A 61 -2.69 -10.25 28.13
N VAL A 62 -2.69 -8.93 28.32
CA VAL A 62 -3.69 -8.04 27.74
C VAL A 62 -3.28 -7.78 26.29
N VAL A 63 -4.02 -8.38 25.35
CA VAL A 63 -3.68 -8.33 23.91
C VAL A 63 -4.46 -7.24 23.21
N THR A 64 -5.70 -7.00 23.62
CA THR A 64 -6.55 -5.96 23.05
C THR A 64 -7.28 -5.18 24.12
N ILE A 65 -7.52 -3.90 23.84
CA ILE A 65 -8.39 -3.04 24.62
C ILE A 65 -9.47 -2.45 23.72
N THR A 66 -10.72 -2.54 24.17
CA THR A 66 -11.87 -1.98 23.47
C THR A 66 -12.43 -0.81 24.27
N PHE A 67 -12.72 0.28 23.59
CA PHE A 67 -13.38 1.44 24.16
C PHE A 67 -14.80 1.53 23.61
N GLY A 68 -15.80 1.49 24.48
CA GLY A 68 -17.17 1.81 24.09
C GLY A 68 -17.40 3.31 24.06
N LYS A 69 -18.52 3.71 23.46
CA LYS A 69 -18.87 5.12 23.22
C LYS A 69 -20.33 5.37 23.50
N TYR A 70 -20.66 6.64 23.73
CA TYR A 70 -22.03 7.11 23.82
C TYR A 70 -22.71 7.05 22.44
N ASN A 71 -24.03 6.89 22.43
CA ASN A 71 -24.84 6.84 21.21
C ASN A 71 -24.77 8.11 20.34
N LYS A 72 -24.17 9.18 20.86
CA LYS A 72 -23.94 10.46 20.19
C LYS A 72 -22.50 10.91 20.42
N MET A 73 -21.99 11.69 19.47
CA MET A 73 -20.72 12.40 19.63
C MET A 73 -20.72 13.25 20.90
N HIS A 74 -19.62 13.24 21.64
CA HIS A 74 -19.50 14.00 22.88
C HIS A 74 -18.15 14.69 22.98
N VAL A 75 -18.15 15.97 23.32
CA VAL A 75 -16.95 16.83 23.34
C VAL A 75 -15.88 16.36 24.34
N SER A 76 -16.27 15.71 25.43
CA SER A 76 -15.33 15.14 26.40
C SER A 76 -14.71 13.78 25.97
N ASN A 77 -15.06 13.24 24.80
CA ASN A 77 -14.48 11.99 24.31
C ASN A 77 -12.96 12.10 24.24
N VAL A 78 -12.26 11.07 24.72
CA VAL A 78 -10.79 11.03 24.71
C VAL A 78 -10.28 10.99 23.27
N LYS A 79 -9.64 12.07 22.83
CA LYS A 79 -9.04 12.20 21.51
C LYS A 79 -7.67 11.54 21.44
N LYS A 80 -6.87 11.60 22.50
CA LYS A 80 -5.54 10.99 22.55
C LYS A 80 -5.30 10.38 23.91
N MET A 81 -4.66 9.23 23.97
CA MET A 81 -4.29 8.56 25.21
C MET A 81 -2.97 7.78 25.07
N ARG A 82 -2.32 7.56 26.20
CA ARG A 82 -1.24 6.58 26.36
C ARG A 82 -1.76 5.40 27.17
N ILE A 83 -1.39 4.20 26.78
CA ILE A 83 -1.64 2.97 27.52
C ILE A 83 -0.32 2.31 27.83
N SER A 84 -0.12 2.00 29.11
CA SER A 84 1.05 1.31 29.60
C SER A 84 0.66 0.14 30.48
N VAL A 85 1.44 -0.92 30.46
CA VAL A 85 1.23 -2.11 31.31
C VAL A 85 2.38 -2.28 32.30
N SER A 86 2.09 -2.88 33.44
CA SER A 86 3.07 -3.18 34.48
C SER A 86 2.74 -4.50 35.17
N GLU A 87 3.78 -5.24 35.54
CA GLU A 87 3.68 -6.48 36.32
C GLU A 87 3.68 -6.20 37.82
N ASP A 88 4.43 -5.20 38.26
CA ASP A 88 4.69 -4.89 39.67
C ASP A 88 3.99 -3.61 40.17
N GLY A 89 3.47 -2.79 39.25
CA GLY A 89 2.85 -1.51 39.54
C GLY A 89 3.85 -0.37 39.75
N VAL A 90 5.15 -0.62 39.54
CA VAL A 90 6.25 0.35 39.70
C VAL A 90 6.79 0.76 38.34
N GLU A 91 7.19 -0.21 37.51
CA GLU A 91 7.69 0.04 36.16
C GLU A 91 6.58 -0.13 35.13
N TYR A 92 6.23 0.94 34.42
CA TYR A 92 5.21 0.92 33.37
C TYR A 92 5.85 0.96 31.99
N LYS A 93 5.51 -0.01 31.15
CA LYS A 93 5.96 -0.11 29.77
C LYS A 93 4.86 0.34 28.82
N GLU A 94 5.17 1.31 27.97
CA GLU A 94 4.22 1.83 26.98
C GLU A 94 3.91 0.74 25.94
N VAL A 95 2.62 0.45 25.76
CA VAL A 95 2.13 -0.57 24.81
C VAL A 95 1.26 0.02 23.69
N LEU A 96 0.77 1.25 23.88
CA LEU A 96 0.00 1.98 22.87
C LEU A 96 0.06 3.48 23.16
N CYS A 97 0.30 4.28 22.12
CA CYS A 97 0.02 5.71 22.11
C CYS A 97 -0.93 5.98 20.93
N GLY A 98 -2.19 6.25 21.22
CA GLY A 98 -3.27 6.27 20.24
C GLY A 98 -4.37 7.26 20.62
N GLY A 99 -5.55 7.14 20.01
CA GLY A 99 -6.67 8.05 20.24
C GLY A 99 -7.98 7.48 19.76
N LEU A 100 -9.11 7.95 20.33
CA LEU A 100 -10.44 7.54 19.88
C LEU A 100 -11.02 8.56 18.89
N LYS A 101 -11.78 8.06 17.93
CA LYS A 101 -12.64 8.86 17.08
C LYS A 101 -13.82 9.42 17.88
N ASN A 102 -14.33 10.57 17.46
CA ASN A 102 -15.54 11.15 18.01
C ASN A 102 -16.77 10.67 17.23
N ASP A 103 -17.17 9.43 17.41
CA ASP A 103 -18.37 8.81 16.83
C ASP A 103 -19.04 7.91 17.88
N SER A 104 -20.02 7.09 17.48
CA SER A 104 -20.72 6.13 18.34
C SER A 104 -20.13 4.72 18.29
N GLU A 105 -19.14 4.47 17.44
CA GLU A 105 -18.65 3.12 17.16
C GLU A 105 -17.56 2.71 18.16
N MET A 106 -17.65 1.48 18.67
CA MET A 106 -16.63 0.96 19.59
C MET A 106 -15.30 0.76 18.86
N GLU A 107 -14.19 1.04 19.54
CA GLU A 107 -12.85 0.90 18.95
C GLU A 107 -12.00 -0.08 19.73
N THR A 108 -11.41 -1.05 19.03
CA THR A 108 -10.50 -2.05 19.61
C THR A 108 -9.08 -1.84 19.10
N PHE A 109 -8.13 -1.72 20.03
CA PHE A 109 -6.71 -1.56 19.75
C PHE A 109 -5.93 -2.81 20.16
N ASN A 110 -4.90 -3.15 19.38
CA ASN A 110 -3.93 -4.17 19.79
C ASN A 110 -2.86 -3.52 20.68
N LEU A 111 -2.56 -4.18 21.80
CA LEU A 111 -1.52 -3.79 22.73
C LEU A 111 -0.26 -4.61 22.42
N LEU A 112 0.68 -4.00 21.72
CA LEU A 112 1.93 -4.61 21.26
C LEU A 112 3.06 -3.63 21.52
N VAL A 113 4.14 -4.09 22.14
CA VAL A 113 5.29 -3.22 22.37
C VAL A 113 6.14 -3.13 21.11
N LYS A 114 6.80 -1.99 20.96
CA LYS A 114 7.95 -1.83 20.07
C LYS A 114 8.91 -3.01 20.34
N ASP A 115 9.27 -3.78 19.31
CA ASP A 115 10.10 -5.01 19.38
C ASP A 115 9.37 -6.36 19.51
N GLU A 116 8.06 -6.43 19.21
CA GLU A 116 7.28 -7.70 19.14
C GLU A 116 7.20 -8.50 20.45
N ALA A 117 7.51 -7.89 21.59
CA ALA A 117 7.40 -8.51 22.91
C ALA A 117 6.03 -8.26 23.55
N TYR A 118 5.52 -9.28 24.25
CA TYR A 118 4.35 -9.17 25.11
C TYR A 118 4.77 -9.17 26.58
N TYR A 119 4.11 -8.36 27.41
CA TYR A 119 4.35 -8.30 28.85
C TYR A 119 3.17 -8.87 29.62
N ILE A 120 3.47 -9.52 30.75
CA ILE A 120 2.47 -9.91 31.73
C ILE A 120 2.01 -8.64 32.44
N ALA A 121 0.71 -8.35 32.37
CA ALA A 121 0.11 -7.22 33.02
C ALA A 121 -0.60 -7.69 34.30
N GLN A 122 -0.33 -6.98 35.39
CA GLN A 122 -1.19 -6.92 36.58
C GLN A 122 -1.83 -5.54 36.73
N TYR A 123 -1.26 -4.53 36.06
CA TYR A 123 -1.75 -3.17 36.01
C TYR A 123 -1.78 -2.67 34.57
N VAL A 124 -2.90 -2.08 34.17
CA VAL A 124 -3.08 -1.38 32.90
C VAL A 124 -3.37 0.09 33.21
N LYS A 125 -2.45 0.97 32.87
CA LYS A 125 -2.58 2.41 33.06
C LYS A 125 -3.05 3.06 31.76
N ILE A 126 -4.17 3.78 31.82
CA ILE A 126 -4.70 4.59 30.73
C ILE A 126 -4.54 6.06 31.13
N GLU A 127 -3.80 6.82 30.32
CA GLU A 127 -3.53 8.24 30.51
C GLU A 127 -4.18 9.03 29.38
N PRO A 128 -5.34 9.66 29.59
CA PRO A 128 -5.90 10.61 28.64
C PRO A 128 -4.95 11.81 28.45
N LEU A 129 -4.62 12.12 27.20
CA LEU A 129 -3.70 13.20 26.83
C LEU A 129 -4.43 14.39 26.16
N ALA A 130 -5.59 14.15 25.54
CA ALA A 130 -6.40 15.18 24.90
C ALA A 130 -7.88 14.74 24.80
N ALA A 131 -8.81 15.68 24.90
CA ALA A 131 -10.24 15.52 24.58
C ALA A 131 -10.55 16.13 23.21
N TRP A 132 -11.73 15.84 22.66
CA TRP A 132 -12.18 16.43 21.39
C TRP A 132 -12.61 17.90 21.52
N GLY A 133 -13.19 18.27 22.66
CA GLY A 133 -13.52 19.63 23.02
C GLY A 133 -12.34 20.36 23.63
N VAL A 134 -12.11 21.60 23.19
CA VAL A 134 -11.08 22.47 23.75
C VAL A 134 -11.42 22.77 25.22
N ASN A 135 -10.46 22.54 26.12
CA ASN A 135 -10.61 22.69 27.57
C ASN A 135 -11.70 21.81 28.23
N PHE A 136 -12.19 20.77 27.57
CA PHE A 136 -13.11 19.81 28.19
C PHE A 136 -12.37 18.74 29.00
N SER A 137 -13.05 18.19 30.00
CA SER A 137 -12.59 17.01 30.73
C SER A 137 -12.50 15.78 29.84
N TYR A 138 -11.76 14.77 30.29
CA TYR A 138 -11.62 13.50 29.60
C TYR A 138 -12.73 12.55 30.01
N SER A 139 -13.37 11.86 29.06
CA SER A 139 -14.40 10.88 29.35
C SER A 139 -14.13 9.53 28.67
N LEU A 140 -14.13 8.47 29.47
CA LEU A 140 -14.13 7.09 29.02
C LEU A 140 -15.51 6.49 29.35
N TRP A 141 -16.18 5.91 28.36
CA TRP A 141 -17.54 5.39 28.51
C TRP A 141 -17.55 3.93 28.91
N PHE A 142 -16.73 3.12 28.24
CA PHE A 142 -16.59 1.71 28.53
C PHE A 142 -15.20 1.25 28.17
N VAL A 143 -14.64 0.34 28.96
CA VAL A 143 -13.35 -0.30 28.69
C VAL A 143 -13.52 -1.82 28.81
N GLU A 144 -13.17 -2.54 27.76
CA GLU A 144 -13.05 -4.01 27.81
C GLU A 144 -11.61 -4.40 27.51
N LEU A 145 -11.03 -5.22 28.39
CA LEU A 145 -9.73 -5.83 28.17
C LEU A 145 -9.95 -7.26 27.70
N ARG A 146 -9.25 -7.68 26.65
CA ARG A 146 -9.26 -9.09 26.22
C ARG A 146 -7.84 -9.61 26.00
N GLY A 147 -7.67 -10.89 26.26
CA GLY A 147 -6.40 -11.55 26.06
C GLY A 147 -6.36 -12.93 26.69
N ILE A 148 -5.23 -13.27 27.30
CA ILE A 148 -4.97 -14.60 27.88
C ILE A 148 -4.76 -14.44 29.38
N MET A 149 -5.70 -14.95 30.17
CA MET A 149 -5.59 -14.96 31.64
C MET A 149 -4.76 -16.13 32.17
N ASP A 150 -4.69 -17.24 31.42
CA ASP A 150 -3.87 -18.38 31.78
C ASP A 150 -2.42 -18.14 31.37
N VAL A 151 -1.76 -17.26 32.12
CA VAL A 151 -0.37 -16.86 31.89
C VAL A 151 0.56 -18.05 32.06
N GLU A 152 0.29 -18.95 33.00
CA GLU A 152 1.10 -20.17 33.18
C GLU A 152 1.05 -21.07 31.95
N LYS A 153 -0.14 -21.30 31.38
CA LYS A 153 -0.26 -22.04 30.12
C LYS A 153 0.43 -21.33 28.97
N PHE A 154 0.35 -20.00 28.90
CA PHE A 154 1.05 -19.24 27.87
C PHE A 154 2.57 -19.32 28.04
N ILE A 155 3.09 -19.15 29.25
CA ILE A 155 4.52 -19.29 29.57
C ILE A 155 4.95 -20.70 29.20
N ARG A 156 4.26 -21.74 29.68
CA ARG A 156 4.57 -23.14 29.36
C ARG A 156 4.52 -23.39 27.85
N TYR A 157 3.53 -22.84 27.14
CA TYR A 157 3.46 -22.96 25.68
C TYR A 157 4.62 -22.23 25.01
N ASN A 158 4.96 -21.02 25.45
CA ASN A 158 6.06 -20.24 24.90
C ASN A 158 7.40 -20.91 25.18
N GLU A 159 7.62 -21.39 26.41
CA GLU A 159 8.75 -22.22 26.81
C GLU A 159 8.81 -23.48 25.97
N MET A 160 7.70 -24.17 25.71
CA MET A 160 7.67 -25.34 24.84
C MET A 160 8.06 -24.99 23.40
N ILE A 161 7.58 -23.87 22.85
CA ILE A 161 7.95 -23.41 21.50
C ILE A 161 9.42 -23.00 21.43
N VAL A 162 9.89 -22.22 22.41
CA VAL A 162 11.28 -21.77 22.53
C VAL A 162 12.19 -22.97 22.73
N PHE A 163 11.84 -23.89 23.62
CA PHE A 163 12.54 -25.15 23.86
C PHE A 163 12.56 -25.98 22.58
N GLY A 164 11.45 -26.15 21.88
CA GLY A 164 11.42 -26.87 20.60
C GLY A 164 12.31 -26.23 19.54
N ARG A 165 12.30 -24.89 19.41
CA ARG A 165 13.20 -24.15 18.52
C ARG A 165 14.68 -24.29 18.92
N SER A 166 14.99 -24.13 20.19
CA SER A 166 16.33 -24.24 20.75
C SER A 166 16.85 -25.67 20.68
N MET A 167 16.01 -26.68 20.97
CA MET A 167 16.30 -28.10 20.85
C MET A 167 16.58 -28.46 19.39
N ARG A 168 15.79 -27.97 18.43
CA ARG A 168 16.06 -28.12 17.00
C ARG A 168 17.41 -27.53 16.60
N SER A 169 17.72 -26.31 17.03
CA SER A 169 19.01 -25.68 16.77
C SER A 169 20.18 -26.43 17.44
N CYS A 170 19.97 -26.94 18.65
CA CYS A 170 20.97 -27.71 19.41
C CYS A 170 21.23 -29.06 18.76
N LEU A 171 20.18 -29.82 18.42
CA LEU A 171 20.29 -31.09 17.71
C LEU A 171 20.95 -30.90 16.35
N ARG A 172 20.61 -29.83 15.62
CA ARG A 172 21.30 -29.45 14.38
C ARG A 172 22.80 -29.26 14.63
N PHE A 173 23.18 -28.44 15.61
CA PHE A 173 24.58 -28.21 15.97
C PHE A 173 25.33 -29.49 16.37
N LEU A 174 24.73 -30.32 17.24
CA LEU A 174 25.34 -31.57 17.71
C LEU A 174 25.55 -32.55 16.58
N ARG A 175 24.56 -32.67 15.69
CA ARG A 175 24.63 -33.48 14.47
C ARG A 175 25.73 -32.97 13.53
N ASP A 176 25.74 -31.66 13.24
CA ASP A 176 26.70 -31.04 12.31
C ASP A 176 28.15 -31.09 12.86
N SER A 177 28.30 -31.17 14.18
CA SER A 177 29.59 -31.32 14.87
C SER A 177 30.03 -32.77 15.09
N GLY A 178 29.25 -33.76 14.63
CA GLY A 178 29.58 -35.19 14.69
C GLY A 178 29.27 -35.88 16.03
N PHE A 179 28.56 -35.23 16.97
CA PHE A 179 28.17 -35.81 18.27
C PHE A 179 26.91 -36.69 18.14
N ARG A 180 27.03 -37.78 17.38
CA ARG A 180 25.90 -38.64 16.99
C ARG A 180 25.26 -39.39 18.15
N ASP A 181 26.07 -39.87 19.07
CA ASP A 181 25.64 -40.52 20.31
C ASP A 181 24.76 -39.58 21.17
N VAL A 182 25.17 -38.32 21.34
CA VAL A 182 24.41 -37.32 22.09
C VAL A 182 23.14 -36.91 21.33
N TYR A 183 23.22 -36.74 20.00
CA TYR A 183 22.08 -36.46 19.14
C TYR A 183 20.99 -37.54 19.27
N GLU A 184 21.34 -38.82 19.09
CA GLU A 184 20.38 -39.92 19.13
C GLU A 184 19.71 -40.07 20.50
N ILE A 185 20.45 -39.80 21.58
CA ILE A 185 19.91 -39.79 22.94
C ILE A 185 18.90 -38.65 23.13
N LEU A 186 19.22 -37.44 22.66
CA LEU A 186 18.36 -36.27 22.79
C LEU A 186 17.13 -36.36 21.88
N GLU A 187 17.27 -36.88 20.65
CA GLU A 187 16.16 -37.10 19.73
C GLU A 187 15.17 -38.12 20.28
N LYS A 188 15.65 -39.26 20.83
CA LYS A 188 14.79 -40.25 21.49
C LYS A 188 14.03 -39.69 22.69
N ARG A 189 14.59 -38.67 23.35
CA ARG A 189 13.98 -38.01 24.52
C ARG A 189 13.07 -36.84 24.14
N SER A 190 13.16 -36.32 22.92
CA SER A 190 12.26 -35.28 22.43
C SER A 190 10.94 -35.90 21.96
N SER A 191 9.82 -35.43 22.50
CA SER A 191 8.47 -35.95 22.19
C SER A 191 7.96 -35.58 20.80
N ASP A 192 8.58 -34.59 20.15
CA ASP A 192 8.20 -34.13 18.82
C ASP A 192 9.07 -34.83 17.75
N LYS A 193 8.45 -35.27 16.65
CA LYS A 193 9.21 -35.67 15.46
C LYS A 193 9.86 -34.43 14.86
N ILE A 194 11.09 -34.17 15.25
CA ILE A 194 11.84 -32.96 14.90
C ILE A 194 12.22 -32.90 13.41
N GLU A 195 12.43 -34.05 12.77
CA GLU A 195 12.60 -34.16 11.32
C GLU A 195 11.49 -35.03 10.72
N ASP A 196 11.02 -34.65 9.53
CA ASP A 196 10.08 -35.44 8.74
C ASP A 196 10.68 -36.82 8.42
N GLU A 197 9.88 -37.88 8.45
CA GLU A 197 10.34 -39.26 8.17
C GLU A 197 10.98 -39.38 6.77
N VAL A 198 10.50 -38.59 5.81
CA VAL A 198 11.09 -38.51 4.46
C VAL A 198 12.51 -37.95 4.53
N VAL A 199 12.70 -36.88 5.30
CA VAL A 199 14.00 -36.22 5.48
C VAL A 199 14.97 -37.17 6.19
N LYS A 200 14.52 -37.87 7.25
CA LYS A 200 15.33 -38.89 7.95
C LYS A 200 15.73 -40.04 7.03
N HIS A 201 14.81 -40.52 6.21
CA HIS A 201 15.08 -41.60 5.26
C HIS A 201 16.12 -41.19 4.22
N ILE A 202 15.96 -40.02 3.61
CA ILE A 202 16.92 -39.46 2.64
C ILE A 202 18.29 -39.26 3.29
N ARG A 203 18.34 -38.68 4.50
CA ARG A 203 19.57 -38.49 5.27
C ARG A 203 20.30 -39.82 5.50
N LYS A 204 19.61 -40.86 5.95
CA LYS A 204 20.19 -42.19 6.16
C LYS A 204 20.81 -42.78 4.87
N LEU A 205 20.14 -42.61 3.74
CA LEU A 205 20.65 -43.08 2.45
C LEU A 205 21.90 -42.30 2.01
N LEU A 206 21.91 -40.98 2.21
CA LEU A 206 23.08 -40.13 1.91
C LEU A 206 24.28 -40.50 2.78
N GLU A 207 24.07 -40.68 4.09
CA GLU A 207 25.11 -41.14 5.04
C GLU A 207 25.64 -42.54 4.70
N SER A 208 24.79 -43.40 4.12
CA SER A 208 25.17 -44.74 3.66
C SER A 208 25.76 -44.75 2.24
N HIS A 209 26.00 -43.57 1.64
CA HIS A 209 26.50 -43.40 0.28
C HIS A 209 25.64 -44.06 -0.82
N ARG A 210 24.33 -44.20 -0.58
CA ARG A 210 23.34 -44.81 -1.49
C ARG A 210 22.63 -43.75 -2.34
N TYR A 211 23.39 -43.06 -3.18
CA TYR A 211 22.92 -41.87 -3.90
C TYR A 211 21.80 -42.15 -4.92
N GLU A 212 21.87 -43.27 -5.63
CA GLU A 212 20.86 -43.67 -6.62
C GLU A 212 19.50 -43.94 -5.96
N ASP A 213 19.50 -44.51 -4.76
CA ASP A 213 18.28 -44.74 -3.99
C ASP A 213 17.64 -43.41 -3.52
N VAL A 214 18.46 -42.40 -3.21
CA VAL A 214 17.96 -41.06 -2.88
C VAL A 214 17.25 -40.44 -4.07
N GLU A 215 17.85 -40.51 -5.27
CA GLU A 215 17.20 -40.00 -6.49
C GLU A 215 15.86 -40.72 -6.75
N ALA A 216 15.80 -42.05 -6.52
CA ALA A 216 14.57 -42.82 -6.68
C ALA A 216 13.49 -42.47 -5.64
N VAL A 217 13.87 -42.11 -4.42
CA VAL A 217 12.95 -41.57 -3.41
C VAL A 217 12.41 -40.22 -3.85
N LEU A 218 13.29 -39.30 -4.28
CA LEU A 218 12.90 -37.96 -4.74
C LEU A 218 11.90 -38.01 -5.91
N ASP A 219 12.03 -38.99 -6.81
CA ASP A 219 11.09 -39.18 -7.92
C ASP A 219 9.68 -39.59 -7.47
N LYS A 220 9.58 -40.33 -6.36
CA LYS A 220 8.33 -40.85 -5.82
C LYS A 220 7.65 -39.91 -4.83
N LEU A 221 8.30 -38.83 -4.41
CA LEU A 221 7.71 -37.87 -3.49
C LEU A 221 6.49 -37.18 -4.10
N ASP A 222 5.51 -36.90 -3.25
CA ASP A 222 4.34 -36.11 -3.63
C ASP A 222 4.77 -34.66 -3.94
N PRO A 223 4.29 -34.05 -5.04
CA PRO A 223 4.55 -32.64 -5.36
C PRO A 223 4.26 -31.65 -4.22
N CYS A 224 3.31 -31.93 -3.32
CA CYS A 224 2.97 -31.03 -2.22
C CYS A 224 4.09 -30.88 -1.17
N VAL A 225 5.06 -31.80 -1.13
CA VAL A 225 6.20 -31.75 -0.20
C VAL A 225 7.00 -30.46 -0.41
N PHE A 226 7.12 -30.00 -1.67
CA PHE A 226 7.89 -28.80 -2.02
C PHE A 226 7.08 -27.51 -1.97
N GLN A 227 5.77 -27.55 -1.68
CA GLN A 227 4.89 -26.38 -1.79
C GLN A 227 5.36 -25.21 -0.91
N GLY A 228 5.76 -25.48 0.33
CA GLY A 228 6.30 -24.45 1.22
C GLY A 228 7.58 -23.79 0.67
N PHE A 229 8.44 -24.55 -0.01
CA PHE A 229 9.62 -24.00 -0.69
C PHE A 229 9.22 -23.16 -1.91
N ILE A 230 8.29 -23.66 -2.74
CA ILE A 230 7.76 -22.95 -3.91
C ILE A 230 7.17 -21.60 -3.49
N ASP A 231 6.32 -21.59 -2.46
CA ASP A 231 5.70 -20.36 -1.97
C ASP A 231 6.77 -19.39 -1.44
N ASN A 232 7.87 -19.90 -0.88
CA ASN A 232 9.00 -19.14 -0.36
C ASN A 232 10.03 -18.70 -1.40
N SER A 233 10.06 -19.32 -2.58
CA SER A 233 11.00 -18.96 -3.64
C SER A 233 10.67 -17.58 -4.20
N PRO A 234 11.66 -16.82 -4.69
CA PRO A 234 11.36 -15.63 -5.48
C PRO A 234 10.54 -15.99 -6.72
N TYR A 235 9.72 -15.05 -7.19
CA TYR A 235 9.16 -15.14 -8.53
C TYR A 235 10.27 -14.97 -9.55
N THR A 236 10.04 -15.53 -10.73
CA THR A 236 10.82 -15.31 -11.93
C THR A 236 9.93 -14.67 -12.99
N LEU A 237 10.53 -13.93 -13.92
CA LEU A 237 9.84 -13.38 -15.09
C LEU A 237 10.73 -13.45 -16.34
N VAL A 238 10.11 -13.38 -17.51
CA VAL A 238 10.79 -13.20 -18.79
C VAL A 238 10.12 -12.04 -19.51
N TRP A 239 10.87 -10.99 -19.83
CA TRP A 239 10.38 -9.87 -20.61
C TRP A 239 10.17 -10.30 -22.07
N THR A 240 9.01 -9.99 -22.61
CA THR A 240 8.69 -10.22 -24.03
C THR A 240 8.14 -8.92 -24.61
N GLU A 241 8.80 -8.38 -25.63
CA GLU A 241 8.23 -7.27 -26.41
C GLU A 241 7.12 -7.82 -27.31
N ILE A 242 5.97 -7.15 -27.30
CA ILE A 242 4.87 -7.45 -28.21
C ILE A 242 5.21 -6.81 -29.56
N PRO A 243 5.31 -7.61 -30.65
CA PRO A 243 5.63 -7.08 -31.96
C PRO A 243 4.61 -6.04 -32.42
N ARG A 244 5.09 -4.94 -32.99
CA ARG A 244 4.23 -3.88 -33.50
C ARG A 244 3.54 -4.30 -34.79
N THR A 245 2.27 -3.93 -34.89
CA THR A 245 1.43 -4.05 -36.09
C THR A 245 1.27 -2.70 -36.78
N GLU A 246 0.62 -2.67 -37.94
CA GLU A 246 0.32 -1.42 -38.67
C GLU A 246 -0.62 -0.49 -37.87
N VAL A 247 -1.64 -1.07 -37.23
CA VAL A 247 -2.54 -0.37 -36.31
C VAL A 247 -1.92 -0.38 -34.93
N TRP A 248 -1.46 0.77 -34.45
CA TRP A 248 -0.74 0.87 -33.19
C TRP A 248 -0.80 2.30 -32.61
N PRO A 249 -0.99 2.49 -31.29
CA PRO A 249 -1.01 3.82 -30.70
C PRO A 249 0.36 4.51 -30.82
N CYS A 250 0.37 5.80 -31.15
CA CYS A 250 1.61 6.57 -31.28
C CYS A 250 2.42 6.67 -29.96
N GLU A 251 3.67 7.10 -30.08
CA GLU A 251 4.57 7.41 -28.95
C GLU A 251 3.89 8.36 -27.96
N ARG A 252 3.88 8.01 -26.67
CA ARG A 252 3.14 8.80 -25.67
C ARG A 252 3.64 8.61 -24.25
N GLY A 253 3.55 9.66 -23.44
CA GLY A 253 3.74 9.62 -21.99
C GLY A 253 2.58 10.32 -21.26
N GLY A 254 2.33 9.95 -20.00
CA GLY A 254 1.26 10.57 -19.21
C GLY A 254 -0.16 10.18 -19.65
N HIS A 255 -0.27 9.25 -20.62
CA HIS A 255 -1.50 8.54 -20.97
C HIS A 255 -1.95 7.65 -19.82
N GLN A 256 -3.20 7.21 -19.82
CA GLN A 256 -3.69 6.20 -18.87
C GLN A 256 -4.04 4.90 -19.57
N MET A 257 -3.89 3.81 -18.84
CA MET A 257 -4.24 2.47 -19.28
C MET A 257 -5.07 1.79 -18.18
N ALA A 258 -6.14 1.11 -18.54
CA ALA A 258 -7.01 0.38 -17.63
C ALA A 258 -7.42 -0.97 -18.24
N GLU A 259 -7.53 -2.00 -17.41
CA GLU A 259 -8.13 -3.29 -17.82
C GLU A 259 -9.64 -3.23 -17.56
N MET A 260 -10.44 -3.64 -18.54
CA MET A 260 -11.89 -3.78 -18.39
C MET A 260 -12.38 -4.92 -19.28
N ASP A 261 -13.09 -5.87 -18.68
CA ASP A 261 -13.72 -7.01 -19.35
C ASP A 261 -12.75 -7.78 -20.27
N GLY A 262 -11.53 -8.02 -19.80
CA GLY A 262 -10.50 -8.80 -20.50
C GLY A 262 -9.85 -8.05 -21.67
N SER A 263 -10.00 -6.72 -21.73
CA SER A 263 -9.34 -5.86 -22.72
C SER A 263 -8.57 -4.73 -22.03
N LEU A 264 -7.48 -4.27 -22.63
CA LEU A 264 -6.77 -3.07 -22.16
C LEU A 264 -7.25 -1.86 -22.94
N TYR A 265 -7.52 -0.78 -22.24
CA TYR A 265 -7.94 0.49 -22.82
C TYR A 265 -6.88 1.56 -22.56
N VAL A 266 -6.54 2.36 -23.57
CA VAL A 266 -5.59 3.47 -23.46
C VAL A 266 -6.27 4.76 -23.90
N TYR A 267 -6.14 5.82 -23.11
CA TYR A 267 -6.69 7.14 -23.45
C TYR A 267 -5.62 8.24 -23.32
N GLY A 268 -5.56 9.10 -24.32
CA GLY A 268 -4.82 10.36 -24.33
C GLY A 268 -3.31 10.22 -24.09
N GLY A 269 -2.74 11.21 -23.40
CA GLY A 269 -1.31 11.39 -23.16
C GLY A 269 -0.69 12.49 -24.01
N TRP A 270 0.63 12.60 -23.95
CA TRP A 270 1.41 13.59 -24.72
C TRP A 270 2.48 12.90 -25.55
N ASN A 271 2.56 13.22 -26.84
CA ASN A 271 3.49 12.57 -27.79
C ASN A 271 4.85 13.27 -27.91
N GLY A 272 5.07 14.36 -27.19
CA GLY A 272 6.26 15.22 -27.35
C GLY A 272 6.00 16.51 -28.13
N VAL A 273 4.82 16.61 -28.77
CA VAL A 273 4.40 17.77 -29.56
C VAL A 273 3.05 18.28 -29.07
N GLU A 274 2.05 17.42 -28.96
CA GLU A 274 0.70 17.77 -28.58
C GLU A 274 0.06 16.78 -27.60
N GLU A 275 -0.96 17.27 -26.91
CA GLU A 275 -1.86 16.46 -26.09
C GLU A 275 -2.76 15.63 -27.01
N LEU A 276 -3.01 14.38 -26.60
CA LEU A 276 -3.78 13.40 -27.35
C LEU A 276 -5.17 13.23 -26.72
N GLU A 277 -6.14 12.89 -27.56
CA GLU A 277 -7.53 12.56 -27.18
C GLU A 277 -7.98 11.21 -27.77
N ASP A 278 -7.06 10.46 -28.37
CA ASP A 278 -7.34 9.19 -28.98
C ASP A 278 -7.60 8.11 -27.93
N PHE A 279 -8.48 7.18 -28.29
CA PHE A 279 -8.94 6.11 -27.41
C PHE A 279 -8.72 4.77 -28.08
N TRP A 280 -8.01 3.87 -27.40
CA TRP A 280 -7.54 2.61 -27.98
C TRP A 280 -7.97 1.45 -27.11
N ARG A 281 -8.19 0.30 -27.75
CA ARG A 281 -8.42 -0.99 -27.10
C ARG A 281 -7.47 -2.03 -27.65
N TYR A 282 -6.83 -2.77 -26.75
CA TYR A 282 -6.04 -3.95 -27.04
C TYR A 282 -6.80 -5.20 -26.58
N LYS A 283 -7.03 -6.13 -27.50
CA LYS A 283 -7.70 -7.39 -27.24
C LYS A 283 -7.14 -8.46 -28.17
N ASP A 284 -6.91 -9.67 -27.64
CA ASP A 284 -6.49 -10.84 -28.41
C ASP A 284 -5.25 -10.64 -29.29
N GLY A 285 -4.32 -9.77 -28.88
CA GLY A 285 -3.09 -9.49 -29.63
C GLY A 285 -3.14 -8.26 -30.54
N GLU A 286 -4.31 -7.62 -30.67
CA GLU A 286 -4.53 -6.57 -31.66
C GLU A 286 -4.97 -5.25 -31.01
N TRP A 287 -4.42 -4.15 -31.53
CA TRP A 287 -4.87 -2.79 -31.20
C TRP A 287 -5.97 -2.34 -32.15
N THR A 288 -6.97 -1.67 -31.60
CA THR A 288 -8.05 -1.02 -32.35
C THR A 288 -8.27 0.38 -31.78
N GLU A 289 -8.30 1.38 -32.65
CA GLU A 289 -8.73 2.73 -32.26
C GLU A 289 -10.26 2.74 -32.14
N ILE A 290 -10.76 3.16 -30.98
CA ILE A 290 -12.19 3.33 -30.73
C ILE A 290 -12.54 4.76 -31.10
N LYS A 291 -13.36 4.90 -32.14
CA LYS A 291 -14.00 6.16 -32.49
C LYS A 291 -15.35 6.22 -31.77
N VAL A 292 -15.50 7.22 -30.92
CA VAL A 292 -16.74 7.48 -30.18
C VAL A 292 -17.35 8.74 -30.77
N ASP A 293 -18.61 8.65 -31.21
CA ASP A 293 -19.37 9.81 -31.67
C ASP A 293 -19.89 10.61 -30.47
N GLY A 294 -20.07 11.93 -30.61
CA GLY A 294 -20.59 12.78 -29.55
C GLY A 294 -19.52 13.43 -28.67
N ARG A 295 -19.81 13.63 -27.37
CA ARG A 295 -18.92 14.34 -26.43
C ARG A 295 -17.78 13.44 -26.01
N THR A 296 -16.55 13.94 -26.04
CA THR A 296 -15.37 13.22 -25.56
C THR A 296 -14.73 13.98 -24.40
N PRO A 297 -13.91 13.30 -23.57
CA PRO A 297 -13.06 13.97 -22.61
C PRO A 297 -12.05 14.94 -23.25
N GLY A 298 -11.87 14.96 -24.57
CA GLY A 298 -10.91 15.82 -25.25
C GLY A 298 -9.45 15.52 -24.89
N LYS A 299 -8.55 16.42 -25.30
CA LYS A 299 -7.09 16.27 -25.18
C LYS A 299 -6.62 16.38 -23.73
N ARG A 300 -5.83 15.40 -23.27
CA ARG A 300 -5.33 15.38 -21.87
C ARG A 300 -4.16 14.43 -21.61
N SER A 301 -3.28 14.86 -20.71
CA SER A 301 -2.22 14.04 -20.08
C SER A 301 -2.23 14.21 -18.56
N CYS A 302 -1.49 13.34 -17.86
CA CYS A 302 -1.35 13.31 -16.39
C CYS A 302 -2.70 13.23 -15.65
N HIS A 303 -3.72 12.74 -16.35
CA HIS A 303 -5.03 12.39 -15.84
C HIS A 303 -5.00 10.99 -15.21
N ARG A 304 -6.12 10.51 -14.67
CA ARG A 304 -6.25 9.13 -14.17
C ARG A 304 -7.47 8.46 -14.78
N MET A 305 -7.32 7.20 -15.20
CA MET A 305 -8.40 6.36 -15.69
C MET A 305 -8.36 5.02 -14.94
N ILE A 306 -9.53 4.54 -14.50
CA ILE A 306 -9.69 3.23 -13.85
C ILE A 306 -10.99 2.57 -14.31
N SER A 307 -11.09 1.26 -14.18
CA SER A 307 -12.32 0.51 -14.43
C SER A 307 -13.05 0.19 -13.12
N ASN A 308 -14.38 0.15 -13.18
CA ASN A 308 -15.23 -0.39 -12.12
C ASN A 308 -16.58 -0.83 -12.72
N LYS A 309 -17.05 -2.04 -12.39
CA LYS A 309 -18.33 -2.60 -12.86
C LYS A 309 -18.57 -2.42 -14.38
N SER A 310 -17.59 -2.83 -15.20
CA SER A 310 -17.64 -2.73 -16.68
C SER A 310 -17.84 -1.31 -17.23
N LYS A 311 -17.40 -0.29 -16.47
CA LYS A 311 -17.29 1.10 -16.94
C LYS A 311 -15.88 1.61 -16.69
N LEU A 312 -15.42 2.55 -17.52
CA LEU A 312 -14.19 3.31 -17.26
C LEU A 312 -14.55 4.66 -16.65
N TYR A 313 -13.78 5.11 -15.67
CA TYR A 313 -13.89 6.42 -15.05
C TYR A 313 -12.61 7.19 -15.24
N LEU A 314 -12.70 8.42 -15.70
CA LEU A 314 -11.58 9.27 -16.06
C LEU A 314 -11.70 10.65 -15.40
N MET A 315 -10.61 11.13 -14.81
CA MET A 315 -10.58 12.40 -14.07
C MET A 315 -9.26 13.16 -14.24
N GLY A 316 -9.36 14.49 -14.23
CA GLY A 316 -8.23 15.42 -14.19
C GLY A 316 -7.50 15.60 -15.52
N LYS A 317 -6.63 16.60 -15.59
CA LYS A 317 -5.66 16.84 -16.67
C LYS A 317 -4.58 17.84 -16.25
N TYR A 318 -3.38 17.73 -16.83
CA TYR A 318 -2.40 18.80 -16.77
C TYR A 318 -2.86 20.01 -17.60
N ILE A 319 -2.71 21.22 -17.06
CA ILE A 319 -3.05 22.47 -17.75
C ILE A 319 -1.85 23.42 -17.67
N PRO A 320 -1.24 23.81 -18.81
CA PRO A 320 -0.14 24.76 -18.84
C PRO A 320 -0.51 26.11 -18.23
N LEU A 321 0.48 26.78 -17.62
CA LEU A 321 0.27 28.08 -16.94
C LEU A 321 -0.39 29.14 -17.82
N SER A 322 -0.06 29.18 -19.11
CA SER A 322 -0.63 30.11 -20.10
C SER A 322 -2.15 29.97 -20.25
N SER A 323 -2.68 28.77 -20.03
CA SER A 323 -4.07 28.42 -20.35
C SER A 323 -5.00 28.37 -19.12
N ARG A 324 -4.45 28.34 -17.90
CA ARG A 324 -5.22 28.11 -16.66
C ARG A 324 -6.36 29.09 -16.39
N LYS A 325 -6.26 30.34 -16.85
CA LYS A 325 -7.34 31.34 -16.66
C LYS A 325 -8.65 30.94 -17.36
N ALA A 326 -8.57 30.16 -18.44
CA ALA A 326 -9.73 29.69 -19.18
C ALA A 326 -10.37 28.42 -18.59
N PHE A 327 -9.65 27.68 -17.72
CA PHE A 327 -10.05 26.35 -17.23
C PHE A 327 -10.12 26.26 -15.69
N SER A 328 -10.21 27.39 -14.99
CA SER A 328 -10.23 27.40 -13.52
C SER A 328 -11.52 26.79 -12.99
N GLY A 329 -11.41 25.88 -12.01
CA GLY A 329 -12.54 25.43 -11.19
C GLY A 329 -13.57 24.50 -11.81
N ARG A 330 -13.20 23.65 -12.79
CA ARG A 330 -14.07 22.54 -13.25
C ARG A 330 -13.35 21.19 -13.18
N SER A 331 -13.90 20.21 -12.46
CA SER A 331 -13.40 18.84 -12.34
C SER A 331 -14.42 17.81 -12.80
N ASP A 332 -14.48 17.61 -14.11
CA ASP A 332 -15.39 16.63 -14.69
C ASP A 332 -14.87 15.22 -14.46
N ILE A 333 -15.73 14.36 -13.90
CA ILE A 333 -15.54 12.91 -13.97
C ILE A 333 -16.28 12.42 -15.21
N TRP A 334 -15.54 11.72 -16.06
CA TRP A 334 -16.05 11.09 -17.26
C TRP A 334 -16.25 9.61 -17.01
N ALA A 335 -17.38 9.06 -17.45
CA ALA A 335 -17.66 7.64 -17.46
C ALA A 335 -17.80 7.14 -18.92
N PHE A 336 -17.28 5.95 -19.20
CA PHE A 336 -17.45 5.26 -20.48
C PHE A 336 -18.14 3.92 -20.29
N ASP A 337 -19.28 3.74 -20.94
CA ASP A 337 -20.06 2.49 -21.00
C ASP A 337 -20.49 2.11 -22.43
N GLY A 338 -19.68 2.52 -23.42
CA GLY A 338 -19.98 2.46 -24.85
C GLY A 338 -19.95 3.85 -25.47
N GLU A 339 -20.31 4.86 -24.67
CA GLU A 339 -20.20 6.28 -24.98
C GLU A 339 -19.63 7.04 -23.78
N TRP A 340 -19.04 8.20 -24.03
CA TRP A 340 -18.49 9.05 -22.97
C TRP A 340 -19.57 9.98 -22.40
N LYS A 341 -19.72 9.97 -21.07
CA LYS A 341 -20.70 10.81 -20.34
C LYS A 341 -20.03 11.50 -19.17
N VAL A 342 -20.44 12.73 -18.88
CA VAL A 342 -20.00 13.46 -17.68
C VAL A 342 -20.93 13.09 -16.53
N ILE A 343 -20.37 12.58 -15.42
CA ILE A 343 -21.15 12.13 -14.26
C ILE A 343 -21.03 13.07 -13.05
N ASN A 344 -20.23 14.12 -13.16
CA ASN A 344 -20.10 15.20 -12.19
C ASN A 344 -20.07 16.54 -12.93
N MET A 345 -21.09 17.37 -12.75
CA MET A 345 -21.12 18.76 -13.23
C MET A 345 -21.30 19.69 -12.02
N ASN A 346 -20.53 20.78 -11.95
CA ASN A 346 -20.64 21.89 -10.98
C ASN A 346 -19.82 21.87 -9.66
N ASP A 347 -18.74 21.09 -9.56
CA ASP A 347 -17.71 21.21 -8.49
C ASP A 347 -18.27 21.43 -7.05
N GLU A 348 -19.16 20.52 -6.61
CA GLU A 348 -19.79 20.52 -5.29
C GLU A 348 -18.82 20.13 -4.15
N GLY A 349 -17.66 20.78 -4.00
CA GLY A 349 -16.69 20.51 -2.94
C GLY A 349 -15.71 19.35 -3.20
N GLY A 350 -15.56 18.96 -4.48
CA GLY A 350 -14.51 18.05 -4.94
C GLY A 350 -13.12 18.73 -5.01
N PRO A 351 -12.06 18.01 -5.42
CA PRO A 351 -10.69 18.52 -5.44
C PRO A 351 -10.38 19.58 -6.51
N GLY A 352 -11.35 19.95 -7.35
CA GLY A 352 -11.10 20.72 -8.57
C GLY A 352 -10.26 19.93 -9.58
N ASN A 353 -9.81 20.58 -10.65
CA ASN A 353 -8.92 19.92 -11.61
C ASN A 353 -7.53 19.69 -11.00
N ILE A 354 -7.09 18.43 -11.06
CA ILE A 354 -5.81 17.98 -10.52
C ILE A 354 -5.08 17.08 -11.52
N TYR A 355 -3.75 17.07 -11.46
CA TYR A 355 -2.90 16.23 -12.31
C TYR A 355 -1.87 15.45 -11.48
N ASP A 356 -1.36 14.35 -12.04
CA ASP A 356 -0.45 13.40 -11.37
C ASP A 356 -1.00 12.83 -10.04
N HIS A 357 -2.32 12.88 -9.88
CA HIS A 357 -3.06 12.26 -8.79
C HIS A 357 -3.23 10.76 -9.03
N GLN A 358 -3.74 10.05 -8.03
CA GLN A 358 -4.16 8.67 -8.18
C GLN A 358 -5.65 8.53 -7.85
N MET A 359 -6.27 7.53 -8.47
CA MET A 359 -7.68 7.17 -8.29
C MET A 359 -7.77 5.65 -8.27
N VAL A 360 -8.63 5.11 -7.41
CA VAL A 360 -8.99 3.68 -7.29
C VAL A 360 -10.49 3.55 -7.00
N ALA A 361 -11.11 2.45 -7.40
CA ALA A 361 -12.49 2.13 -7.03
C ALA A 361 -12.52 1.35 -5.71
N THR A 362 -13.43 1.71 -4.82
CA THR A 362 -13.68 1.06 -3.53
C THR A 362 -15.16 0.65 -3.46
N GLY A 363 -15.54 -0.36 -4.25
CA GLY A 363 -16.95 -0.72 -4.44
C GLY A 363 -17.70 0.35 -5.23
N ASP A 364 -18.66 1.03 -4.59
CA ASP A 364 -19.50 2.06 -5.20
C ASP A 364 -18.95 3.48 -5.06
N LYS A 365 -17.66 3.61 -4.79
CA LYS A 365 -17.01 4.91 -4.62
C LYS A 365 -15.72 4.98 -5.40
N LEU A 366 -15.40 6.17 -5.90
CA LEU A 366 -14.06 6.51 -6.42
C LEU A 366 -13.28 7.19 -5.31
N CYS A 367 -12.10 6.68 -4.99
CA CYS A 367 -11.19 7.30 -4.03
C CYS A 367 -10.05 7.98 -4.78
N VAL A 368 -9.86 9.28 -4.55
CA VAL A 368 -8.90 10.15 -5.25
C VAL A 368 -7.93 10.75 -4.25
N PHE A 369 -6.62 10.64 -4.53
CA PHE A 369 -5.58 11.11 -3.62
C PHE A 369 -4.42 11.78 -4.34
N GLY A 370 -3.92 12.85 -3.74
CA GLY A 370 -2.70 13.52 -4.16
C GLY A 370 -2.86 14.32 -5.44
N GLY A 371 -1.75 14.48 -6.18
CA GLY A 371 -1.72 15.38 -7.32
C GLY A 371 -1.59 16.86 -6.92
N ARG A 372 -1.48 17.73 -7.93
CA ARG A 372 -1.44 19.19 -7.76
C ARG A 372 -2.66 19.83 -8.40
N SER A 373 -3.14 20.89 -7.77
CA SER A 373 -4.18 21.74 -8.34
C SER A 373 -3.64 22.53 -9.51
N THR A 374 -4.44 22.69 -10.56
CA THR A 374 -4.09 23.61 -11.65
C THR A 374 -4.34 25.07 -11.28
N GLU A 375 -5.11 25.37 -10.24
CA GLU A 375 -5.36 26.75 -9.83
C GLU A 375 -4.14 27.39 -9.15
N ARG A 376 -3.40 26.60 -8.35
CA ARG A 376 -2.19 27.03 -7.64
C ARG A 376 -1.15 25.91 -7.59
N GLU A 377 0.05 26.15 -8.12
CA GLU A 377 1.11 25.12 -8.28
C GLU A 377 1.69 24.57 -6.98
N ASP A 378 1.57 25.35 -5.90
CA ASP A 378 2.06 25.01 -4.56
C ASP A 378 1.04 24.20 -3.75
N ILE A 379 -0.19 24.02 -4.26
CA ILE A 379 -1.26 23.31 -3.57
C ILE A 379 -1.36 21.87 -4.08
N TYR A 380 -1.25 20.93 -3.13
CA TYR A 380 -1.55 19.53 -3.37
C TYR A 380 -3.00 19.23 -2.98
N SER A 381 -3.63 18.30 -3.70
CA SER A 381 -4.97 17.82 -3.35
C SER A 381 -4.89 16.70 -2.32
N GLY A 382 -5.80 16.76 -1.34
CA GLY A 382 -5.97 15.76 -0.29
C GLY A 382 -6.57 14.44 -0.76
N LEU A 383 -7.19 13.73 0.18
CA LEU A 383 -7.93 12.48 -0.04
C LEU A 383 -9.42 12.78 -0.13
N TYR A 384 -10.04 12.39 -1.24
CA TYR A 384 -11.46 12.58 -1.52
C TYR A 384 -12.11 11.26 -1.91
N MET A 385 -13.40 11.14 -1.65
CA MET A 385 -14.25 10.05 -2.12
C MET A 385 -15.44 10.60 -2.89
N PHE A 386 -15.79 9.97 -4.00
CA PHE A 386 -16.95 10.31 -4.83
C PHE A 386 -17.92 9.12 -4.86
N SER A 387 -19.21 9.33 -4.58
CA SER A 387 -20.23 8.28 -4.65
C SER A 387 -20.69 8.02 -6.08
N LEU A 388 -20.70 6.76 -6.51
CA LEU A 388 -21.14 6.34 -7.85
C LEU A 388 -22.65 6.07 -7.95
N ASP A 389 -23.44 6.26 -6.88
CA ASP A 389 -24.87 5.97 -6.88
C ASP A 389 -25.63 6.69 -8.02
N ASP A 390 -26.49 5.93 -8.72
CA ASP A 390 -27.28 6.33 -9.91
C ASP A 390 -28.58 7.10 -9.55
N THR A 391 -28.85 7.41 -8.28
CA THR A 391 -30.16 7.92 -7.83
C THR A 391 -30.37 9.43 -7.97
N SER A 392 -29.53 10.13 -8.74
CA SER A 392 -29.62 11.58 -8.98
C SER A 392 -29.90 11.85 -10.46
N PRO A 393 -30.65 12.91 -10.81
CA PRO A 393 -31.20 13.08 -12.16
C PRO A 393 -30.09 13.08 -13.22
N SER A 394 -30.31 12.32 -14.29
CA SER A 394 -29.58 12.50 -15.54
C SER A 394 -29.78 13.95 -15.97
N TYR A 395 -28.69 14.70 -16.12
CA TYR A 395 -28.74 16.04 -16.70
C TYR A 395 -28.98 15.88 -18.21
N GLU A 396 -30.25 15.70 -18.59
CA GLU A 396 -30.74 15.60 -19.98
C GLU A 396 -31.03 16.99 -20.59
N ASP A 397 -30.35 18.05 -20.16
CA ASP A 397 -30.37 19.33 -20.90
C ASP A 397 -29.20 19.32 -21.90
N GLU A 398 -29.39 18.61 -23.01
CA GLU A 398 -28.35 18.35 -24.01
C GLU A 398 -27.86 19.61 -24.75
N GLU A 399 -28.71 20.63 -24.92
CA GLU A 399 -28.44 21.79 -25.79
C GLU A 399 -27.49 22.84 -25.17
N ASP A 400 -27.72 23.28 -23.93
CA ASP A 400 -26.90 24.34 -23.30
C ASP A 400 -25.47 23.87 -23.00
N VAL A 401 -25.28 22.59 -22.67
CA VAL A 401 -23.97 22.04 -22.33
C VAL A 401 -23.14 21.75 -23.60
N LEU A 402 -23.76 21.43 -24.74
CA LEU A 402 -23.05 21.23 -26.01
C LEU A 402 -22.40 22.53 -26.50
N GLU A 403 -23.09 23.67 -26.37
CA GLU A 403 -22.53 24.98 -26.75
C GLU A 403 -21.32 25.37 -25.89
N ASP A 404 -21.40 25.16 -24.57
CA ASP A 404 -20.31 25.48 -23.63
C ASP A 404 -19.05 24.65 -23.93
N TYR A 405 -19.23 23.37 -24.25
CA TYR A 405 -18.14 22.46 -24.62
C TYR A 405 -17.56 22.76 -26.02
N GLN A 406 -18.38 23.13 -26.99
CA GLN A 406 -17.90 23.53 -28.32
C GLN A 406 -17.07 24.81 -28.23
N LYS A 407 -17.55 25.83 -27.51
CA LYS A 407 -16.79 27.06 -27.22
C LYS A 407 -15.49 26.76 -26.48
N MET A 408 -15.50 25.81 -25.55
CA MET A 408 -14.29 25.40 -24.82
C MET A 408 -13.28 24.69 -25.72
N ASN A 409 -13.71 23.78 -26.60
CA ASN A 409 -12.83 23.13 -27.57
C ASN A 409 -12.26 24.14 -28.57
N GLU A 410 -13.00 25.19 -28.93
CA GLU A 410 -12.47 26.32 -29.72
C GLU A 410 -11.45 27.16 -28.92
N MET A 411 -11.69 27.43 -27.64
CA MET A 411 -10.72 28.10 -26.76
C MET A 411 -9.47 27.25 -26.53
N GLU A 412 -9.58 25.92 -26.39
CA GLU A 412 -8.44 25.00 -26.35
C GLU A 412 -7.64 25.10 -27.65
N LYS A 413 -8.29 25.02 -28.82
CA LYS A 413 -7.62 25.21 -30.12
C LYS A 413 -6.89 26.55 -30.22
N ALA A 414 -7.47 27.64 -29.70
CA ALA A 414 -6.87 28.96 -29.70
C ALA A 414 -5.71 29.13 -28.71
N ALA A 415 -5.81 28.53 -27.51
CA ALA A 415 -4.79 28.62 -26.47
C ALA A 415 -3.55 27.76 -26.79
N PHE A 416 -3.74 26.60 -27.43
CA PHE A 416 -2.65 25.71 -27.83
C PHE A 416 -2.04 26.05 -29.21
N GLY A 417 -2.65 26.96 -29.98
CA GLY A 417 -2.13 27.42 -31.29
C GLY A 417 -1.05 28.52 -31.23
N LEU A 418 -0.73 29.04 -30.04
CA LEU A 418 0.25 30.10 -29.83
C LEU A 418 1.61 29.55 -29.37
N ASP A 419 2.21 28.67 -30.17
CA ASP A 419 3.64 28.32 -30.02
C ASP A 419 4.34 28.42 -31.37
N GLY A 420 4.58 29.66 -31.79
CA GLY A 420 5.19 29.96 -33.09
C GLY A 420 5.65 31.41 -33.22
N ARG A 421 6.92 31.66 -32.89
CA ARG A 421 7.73 32.85 -33.25
C ARG A 421 7.16 34.22 -32.89
N TYR A 422 7.72 34.81 -31.82
CA TYR A 422 7.64 36.25 -31.55
C TYR A 422 8.19 37.08 -32.72
N LYS A 423 7.32 37.89 -33.34
CA LYS A 423 7.72 39.14 -33.99
C LYS A 423 6.93 40.29 -33.37
N ASN A 424 7.69 41.28 -32.89
CA ASN A 424 7.18 42.52 -32.33
C ASN A 424 6.32 43.28 -33.34
N ALA A 425 5.12 43.66 -32.94
CA ALA A 425 4.39 44.77 -33.53
C ALA A 425 3.68 45.55 -32.43
N SER A 426 4.23 46.72 -32.15
CA SER A 426 3.62 47.81 -31.40
C SER A 426 2.49 48.45 -32.22
N ASN A 427 1.30 48.63 -31.63
CA ASN A 427 0.65 49.94 -31.59
C ASN A 427 -0.61 49.99 -30.68
N PRO A 428 -1.00 51.20 -30.19
CA PRO A 428 -1.88 51.39 -29.04
C PRO A 428 -3.25 51.99 -29.42
N VAL A 429 -4.35 51.68 -28.73
CA VAL A 429 -5.59 52.49 -28.84
C VAL A 429 -6.44 52.50 -27.54
N ARG A 430 -6.47 53.70 -26.95
CA ARG A 430 -7.57 54.54 -26.39
C ARG A 430 -8.72 53.98 -25.52
N ARG A 431 -8.87 54.68 -24.39
CA ARG A 431 -10.06 54.98 -23.58
C ARG A 431 -11.38 55.20 -24.36
N LYS A 432 -12.49 54.79 -23.74
CA LYS A 432 -13.71 55.60 -23.62
C LYS A 432 -14.36 55.38 -22.25
N GLU A 433 -14.54 56.48 -21.52
CA GLU A 433 -15.48 56.63 -20.40
C GLU A 433 -16.90 56.85 -20.95
N GLN A 434 -17.92 56.44 -20.21
CA GLN A 434 -19.17 57.19 -20.10
C GLN A 434 -19.91 56.91 -18.77
N LEU A 435 -20.10 58.00 -18.02
CA LEU A 435 -21.08 58.31 -16.97
C LEU A 435 -22.54 58.12 -17.49
N SER A 436 -23.66 58.14 -16.76
CA SER A 436 -24.13 58.58 -15.43
C SER A 436 -25.56 57.97 -15.25
N GLY A 437 -26.10 57.78 -14.04
CA GLY A 437 -26.84 58.78 -13.24
C GLY A 437 -27.79 58.03 -12.27
N SER A 438 -27.80 58.32 -10.96
CA SER A 438 -28.59 59.37 -10.24
C SER A 438 -30.02 58.91 -9.86
N ILE A 439 -30.67 59.18 -8.73
CA ILE A 439 -30.47 59.92 -7.45
C ILE A 439 -31.73 59.60 -6.57
N CYS A 440 -31.58 59.51 -5.24
CA CYS A 440 -32.50 59.99 -4.14
C CYS A 440 -32.13 59.21 -2.86
N VAL A 441 -31.58 59.71 -1.75
CA VAL A 441 -31.67 60.96 -0.93
C VAL A 441 -32.98 61.11 -0.13
N ARG A 442 -32.91 60.82 1.19
CA ARG A 442 -33.16 61.73 2.35
C ARG A 442 -33.26 60.91 3.67
N GLU A 443 -32.36 61.09 4.64
CA GLU A 443 -32.40 62.05 5.79
C GLU A 443 -33.44 61.64 6.87
N SER A 444 -33.25 61.70 8.19
CA SER A 444 -32.19 62.14 9.12
C SER A 444 -32.75 62.01 10.55
N SER A 445 -31.94 61.72 11.58
CA SER A 445 -31.84 62.52 12.84
C SER A 445 -31.09 61.82 13.98
N PHE A 446 -30.07 62.55 14.49
CA PHE A 446 -29.58 62.76 15.88
C PHE A 446 -29.52 61.57 16.85
N GLY A 447 -28.44 61.30 17.61
CA GLY A 447 -27.24 62.05 18.00
C GLY A 447 -26.87 61.59 19.42
N SER A 448 -25.69 61.05 19.68
CA SER A 448 -24.66 61.74 20.48
C SER A 448 -23.37 60.93 20.48
N ARG A 449 -22.27 61.59 20.12
CA ARG A 449 -20.88 61.13 20.32
C ARG A 449 -20.40 61.63 21.68
N VAL A 450 -19.86 60.73 22.49
CA VAL A 450 -18.73 61.02 23.37
C VAL A 450 -17.68 59.94 23.14
N LEU A 451 -16.47 60.38 22.82
CA LEU A 451 -15.25 59.59 22.66
C LEU A 451 -14.61 59.39 24.05
N HIS A 452 -14.19 58.17 24.41
CA HIS A 452 -12.76 57.77 24.41
C HIS A 452 -12.57 56.31 24.88
N GLU A 453 -11.82 55.56 24.05
CA GLU A 453 -10.81 54.51 24.34
C GLU A 453 -11.14 53.36 25.30
N SER A 454 -11.35 52.14 24.76
CA SER A 454 -10.36 51.04 24.58
C SER A 454 -10.23 50.21 25.88
N ILE A 455 -10.43 48.88 25.89
CA ILE A 455 -9.74 47.81 25.15
C ILE A 455 -10.71 46.63 25.01
N THR A 456 -10.68 45.98 23.84
CA THR A 456 -11.61 44.96 23.34
C THR A 456 -11.30 43.55 23.83
N ASP A 457 -12.32 42.84 24.31
CA ASP A 457 -12.38 41.37 24.32
C ASP A 457 -13.82 40.88 24.03
N GLU A 458 -13.85 39.78 23.27
CA GLU A 458 -14.88 38.77 23.00
C GLU A 458 -16.42 39.01 22.99
N SER A 459 -16.99 38.50 21.88
CA SER A 459 -18.08 37.50 21.80
C SER A 459 -19.53 37.91 21.42
N ASN A 460 -20.02 37.15 20.43
CA ASN A 460 -21.36 36.55 20.31
C ASN A 460 -22.60 37.46 20.32
N SER A 461 -23.37 37.47 19.22
CA SER A 461 -24.37 36.41 18.93
C SER A 461 -25.47 36.83 17.93
N ARG A 462 -25.80 35.86 17.07
CA ARG A 462 -27.15 35.44 16.59
C ARG A 462 -28.07 36.41 15.81
N HIS A 463 -28.55 35.87 14.68
CA HIS A 463 -29.96 35.59 14.27
C HIS A 463 -30.12 35.89 12.78
N GLU A 464 -30.91 35.20 11.95
CA GLU A 464 -31.68 33.96 11.95
C GLU A 464 -31.98 33.70 10.46
N LEU A 465 -32.01 32.44 10.00
CA LEU A 465 -32.42 32.11 8.63
C LEU A 465 -33.95 32.10 8.52
N SER A 466 -34.46 32.83 7.52
CA SER A 466 -35.80 32.61 6.98
C SER A 466 -35.76 31.53 5.90
N THR A 467 -36.71 30.61 6.00
CA THR A 467 -36.92 29.45 5.15
C THR A 467 -37.45 29.85 3.78
N SER A 468 -36.76 29.42 2.73
CA SER A 468 -37.37 29.12 1.43
C SER A 468 -36.88 27.74 0.98
N SER A 469 -37.85 26.87 0.70
CA SER A 469 -37.66 25.46 0.36
C SER A 469 -37.17 25.32 -1.08
N SER A 470 -35.88 25.11 -1.25
CA SER A 470 -35.26 24.53 -2.44
C SER A 470 -34.48 23.29 -2.00
N GLY A 471 -34.69 22.16 -2.69
CA GLY A 471 -34.14 20.85 -2.30
C GLY A 471 -32.62 20.90 -2.12
N LEU A 472 -32.14 20.47 -0.95
CA LEU A 472 -30.72 20.30 -0.67
C LEU A 472 -30.16 19.20 -1.58
N VAL A 473 -29.46 19.59 -2.65
CA VAL A 473 -28.63 18.67 -3.43
C VAL A 473 -27.45 18.29 -2.54
N ILE A 474 -27.37 17.02 -2.15
CA ILE A 474 -26.26 16.47 -1.35
C ILE A 474 -25.09 16.23 -2.30
N SER A 475 -23.95 16.87 -2.02
CA SER A 475 -22.73 16.65 -2.81
C SER A 475 -22.34 15.18 -2.84
N ARG A 476 -21.99 14.69 -4.05
CA ARG A 476 -21.44 13.34 -4.25
C ARG A 476 -20.01 13.20 -3.74
N TRP A 477 -19.32 14.31 -3.48
CA TRP A 477 -17.95 14.35 -2.98
C TRP A 477 -17.90 14.41 -1.46
N THR A 478 -16.92 13.71 -0.89
CA THR A 478 -16.56 13.80 0.53
C THR A 478 -15.06 13.93 0.65
N MET A 479 -14.58 15.02 1.25
CA MET A 479 -13.17 15.15 1.62
C MET A 479 -12.90 14.30 2.87
N VAL A 480 -12.02 13.32 2.74
CA VAL A 480 -11.61 12.43 3.85
C VAL A 480 -10.41 13.03 4.58
N ARG A 481 -9.40 13.54 3.86
CA ARG A 481 -8.23 14.20 4.46
C ARG A 481 -7.73 15.38 3.65
N SER A 482 -7.21 16.40 4.34
CA SER A 482 -7.00 17.72 3.75
C SER A 482 -5.59 18.07 3.22
N ASP A 483 -4.57 17.24 3.09
CA ASP A 483 -3.16 17.70 2.89
C ASP A 483 -2.59 18.65 3.97
N THR A 484 -3.12 19.86 4.15
CA THR A 484 -2.68 20.87 5.11
C THR A 484 -3.22 20.62 6.52
N VAL A 485 -4.50 20.26 6.65
CA VAL A 485 -5.13 19.91 7.93
C VAL A 485 -5.16 18.39 8.04
N GLN A 486 -4.32 17.87 8.94
CA GLN A 486 -4.16 16.43 9.15
C GLN A 486 -4.52 16.08 10.60
N PRO A 487 -5.12 14.91 10.87
CA PRO A 487 -5.43 14.53 12.23
C PRO A 487 -4.13 14.37 13.06
N PRO A 488 -4.08 14.88 14.29
CA PRO A 488 -2.84 14.91 15.08
C PRO A 488 -2.42 13.55 15.67
N ASN A 489 -3.31 12.55 15.62
CA ASN A 489 -3.15 11.26 16.30
C ASN A 489 -2.69 10.12 15.38
N THR A 490 -2.23 10.47 14.19
CA THR A 490 -1.80 9.55 13.14
C THR A 490 -0.72 10.24 12.33
N PRO A 491 0.26 9.51 11.79
CA PRO A 491 1.16 10.07 10.79
C PRO A 491 0.37 10.80 9.71
N SER A 492 0.90 11.95 9.31
CA SER A 492 0.33 12.80 8.27
C SER A 492 0.33 12.04 6.94
N LEU A 493 -0.84 11.94 6.33
CA LEU A 493 -0.97 11.43 4.97
C LEU A 493 -0.69 12.58 4.00
N LYS A 494 0.60 12.85 3.77
CA LYS A 494 1.03 13.95 2.90
C LYS A 494 0.74 13.63 1.44
N SER A 495 0.11 14.56 0.75
CA SER A 495 -0.16 14.47 -0.69
C SER A 495 1.13 14.57 -1.50
N ARG A 496 1.12 14.00 -2.70
CA ARG A 496 2.33 13.80 -3.50
C ARG A 496 1.98 13.56 -4.97
N LEU A 497 2.95 13.75 -5.86
CA LEU A 497 2.85 13.48 -7.28
C LEU A 497 3.47 12.13 -7.64
N GLY A 498 2.98 11.51 -8.72
CA GLY A 498 3.63 10.34 -9.34
C GLY A 498 3.72 9.11 -8.43
N HIS A 499 2.97 9.08 -7.32
CA HIS A 499 2.80 7.90 -6.49
C HIS A 499 1.91 6.89 -7.19
N SER A 500 1.95 5.63 -6.76
CA SER A 500 0.87 4.67 -7.06
C SER A 500 -0.05 4.55 -5.86
N MET A 501 -1.32 4.30 -6.12
CA MET A 501 -2.30 3.98 -5.08
C MET A 501 -2.96 2.66 -5.41
N VAL A 502 -2.98 1.76 -4.44
CA VAL A 502 -3.59 0.44 -4.56
C VAL A 502 -4.62 0.29 -3.46
N PHE A 503 -5.84 -0.13 -3.81
CA PHE A 503 -6.87 -0.49 -2.85
C PHE A 503 -6.79 -1.98 -2.54
N ILE A 504 -6.80 -2.32 -1.25
CA ILE A 504 -6.88 -3.68 -0.75
C ILE A 504 -8.31 -3.89 -0.23
N PRO A 505 -9.13 -4.74 -0.88
CA PRO A 505 -10.53 -4.92 -0.51
C PRO A 505 -10.76 -5.37 0.94
N PRO A 506 -11.97 -5.19 1.49
CA PRO A 506 -12.38 -5.88 2.71
C PRO A 506 -12.28 -7.40 2.50
N ASP A 507 -11.97 -8.13 3.57
CA ASP A 507 -11.85 -9.59 3.60
C ASP A 507 -10.93 -10.22 2.53
N TYR A 508 -10.00 -9.44 1.98
CA TYR A 508 -9.10 -9.89 0.92
C TYR A 508 -8.11 -10.95 1.39
N ILE A 509 -7.54 -10.78 2.58
CA ILE A 509 -6.71 -11.79 3.27
C ILE A 509 -7.33 -12.02 4.64
N GLU A 510 -7.71 -13.27 4.94
CA GLU A 510 -8.38 -13.63 6.19
C GLU A 510 -7.60 -13.12 7.42
N GLY A 511 -8.26 -12.32 8.26
CA GLY A 511 -7.71 -11.78 9.51
C GLY A 511 -6.59 -10.72 9.34
N SER A 512 -6.34 -10.24 8.12
CA SER A 512 -5.28 -9.29 7.82
C SER A 512 -5.64 -7.86 8.21
N ILE A 513 -4.66 -7.13 8.75
CA ILE A 513 -4.76 -5.69 9.01
C ILE A 513 -4.78 -4.84 7.74
N TYR A 514 -4.39 -5.44 6.60
CA TYR A 514 -4.31 -4.76 5.31
C TYR A 514 -5.66 -4.66 4.59
N ASN A 515 -6.67 -5.40 5.06
CA ASN A 515 -8.00 -5.35 4.46
C ASN A 515 -8.57 -3.93 4.59
N ASN A 516 -9.41 -3.57 3.62
CA ASN A 516 -10.03 -2.25 3.51
C ASN A 516 -9.05 -1.06 3.69
N SER A 517 -7.87 -1.18 3.07
CA SER A 517 -6.80 -0.19 3.17
C SER A 517 -6.34 0.31 1.80
N LEU A 518 -5.80 1.53 1.78
CA LEU A 518 -5.02 2.08 0.67
C LEU A 518 -3.52 1.88 0.93
N ALA A 519 -2.81 1.32 -0.05
CA ALA A 519 -1.36 1.32 -0.09
C ALA A 519 -0.89 2.46 -1.02
N ILE A 520 -0.26 3.48 -0.43
CA ILE A 520 0.32 4.63 -1.13
C ILE A 520 1.81 4.36 -1.35
N ILE A 521 2.19 4.14 -2.61
CA ILE A 521 3.50 3.62 -2.98
C ILE A 521 4.33 4.75 -3.58
N GLY A 522 5.29 5.24 -2.80
CA GLY A 522 6.29 6.22 -3.18
C GLY A 522 5.73 7.58 -3.55
N GLY A 523 6.34 8.18 -4.58
CA GLY A 523 5.96 9.47 -5.15
C GLY A 523 6.95 10.57 -4.80
N GLN A 524 6.60 11.80 -5.14
CA GLN A 524 7.43 12.96 -4.89
C GLN A 524 6.59 14.08 -4.28
N ARG A 525 7.13 14.72 -3.25
CA ARG A 525 6.60 15.99 -2.74
C ARG A 525 7.72 17.02 -2.80
N ASN A 526 7.48 18.11 -3.51
CA ASN A 526 8.47 19.14 -3.81
C ASN A 526 9.68 18.51 -4.51
N LYS A 527 10.91 18.70 -3.99
CA LYS A 527 12.12 18.04 -4.51
C LYS A 527 12.44 16.72 -3.80
N ASN A 528 11.62 16.30 -2.83
CA ASN A 528 11.89 15.12 -2.02
C ASN A 528 11.16 13.91 -2.59
N SER A 529 11.94 12.88 -2.94
CA SER A 529 11.40 11.58 -3.30
C SER A 529 10.98 10.83 -2.03
N ILE A 530 9.78 10.27 -2.06
CA ILE A 530 9.26 9.40 -1.00
C ILE A 530 9.49 7.95 -1.43
N ARG A 531 10.15 7.17 -0.58
CA ARG A 531 10.65 5.82 -0.90
C ARG A 531 10.09 4.76 0.04
N GLU A 532 8.77 4.73 0.16
CA GLU A 532 8.07 3.82 1.07
C GLU A 532 6.69 3.44 0.52
N ILE A 533 6.15 2.32 0.99
CA ILE A 533 4.73 2.04 0.96
C ILE A 533 4.15 2.53 2.29
N LEU A 534 3.18 3.42 2.21
CA LEU A 534 2.42 3.91 3.35
C LEU A 534 1.03 3.27 3.31
N PHE A 535 0.67 2.56 4.37
CA PHE A 535 -0.64 1.93 4.51
C PHE A 535 -1.59 2.79 5.31
N TYR A 536 -2.76 3.04 4.72
CA TYR A 536 -3.82 3.87 5.26
C TYR A 536 -5.12 3.07 5.34
N SER A 537 -5.70 2.95 6.54
CA SER A 537 -6.97 2.25 6.75
C SER A 537 -8.16 3.17 6.47
N LEU A 538 -9.09 2.72 5.62
CA LEU A 538 -10.34 3.43 5.34
C LEU A 538 -11.31 3.30 6.51
N ASP A 539 -11.27 2.20 7.25
CA ASP A 539 -12.13 1.99 8.42
C ASP A 539 -11.82 2.98 9.52
N THR A 540 -10.53 3.19 9.82
CA THR A 540 -10.09 3.97 10.97
C THR A 540 -9.67 5.39 10.62
N ASP A 541 -9.59 5.74 9.33
CA ASP A 541 -8.95 6.99 8.87
C ASP A 541 -7.58 7.18 9.54
N THR A 542 -6.71 6.16 9.48
CA THR A 542 -5.37 6.22 10.08
C THR A 542 -4.29 5.66 9.17
N VAL A 543 -3.12 6.27 9.23
CA VAL A 543 -1.88 5.71 8.70
C VAL A 543 -1.28 4.83 9.79
N TYR A 544 -1.22 3.52 9.57
CA TYR A 544 -0.82 2.57 10.62
C TYR A 544 0.52 1.88 10.35
N GLN A 545 1.02 1.93 9.12
CA GLN A 545 2.30 1.32 8.77
C GLN A 545 2.99 2.08 7.64
N SER A 546 4.31 2.16 7.73
CA SER A 546 5.18 2.50 6.61
C SER A 546 6.22 1.39 6.41
N VAL A 547 6.50 1.07 5.14
CA VAL A 547 7.48 0.07 4.73
C VAL A 547 8.43 0.71 3.72
N PRO A 548 9.73 0.87 4.03
CA PRO A 548 10.68 1.44 3.09
C PRO A 548 10.86 0.57 1.84
N PHE A 549 11.23 1.19 0.72
CA PHE A 549 11.56 0.47 -0.51
C PHE A 549 12.83 -0.38 -0.36
N PRO A 550 12.93 -1.48 -1.11
CA PRO A 550 14.11 -2.35 -1.10
C PRO A 550 15.27 -1.79 -1.95
N ILE A 551 15.08 -0.64 -2.60
CA ILE A 551 16.06 0.01 -3.47
C ILE A 551 16.80 1.08 -2.68
N ASN A 552 18.12 0.91 -2.57
CA ASN A 552 19.01 1.85 -1.90
C ASN A 552 19.55 2.91 -2.87
N GLY A 553 19.72 4.14 -2.39
CA GLY A 553 20.36 5.23 -3.14
C GLY A 553 19.51 6.51 -3.22
N ASP A 554 20.17 7.60 -3.62
CA ASP A 554 19.56 8.94 -3.70
C ASP A 554 19.04 9.30 -5.10
N GLY A 555 19.32 8.47 -6.12
CA GLY A 555 18.97 8.75 -7.51
C GLY A 555 17.47 8.61 -7.81
N LYS A 556 17.00 9.19 -8.92
CA LYS A 556 15.57 9.26 -9.26
C LYS A 556 14.91 7.87 -9.24
N ILE A 557 13.69 7.79 -8.74
CA ILE A 557 12.89 6.57 -8.70
C ILE A 557 11.47 6.85 -9.21
N ILE A 558 11.00 5.97 -10.08
CA ILE A 558 9.64 5.94 -10.60
C ILE A 558 9.10 4.55 -10.30
N GLN A 559 7.88 4.49 -9.77
CA GLN A 559 7.26 3.25 -9.36
C GLN A 559 5.84 3.12 -9.88
N ARG A 560 5.45 1.87 -10.18
CA ARG A 560 4.09 1.45 -10.48
C ARG A 560 3.75 0.22 -9.66
N GLY A 561 2.75 0.35 -8.79
CA GLY A 561 2.31 -0.73 -7.91
C GLY A 561 0.94 -1.27 -8.30
N LEU A 562 0.78 -2.59 -8.17
CA LEU A 562 -0.47 -3.32 -8.42
C LEU A 562 -0.69 -4.36 -7.31
N LEU A 563 -1.94 -4.64 -6.97
CA LEU A 563 -2.30 -5.79 -6.13
C LEU A 563 -2.37 -7.05 -6.99
N TYR A 564 -1.70 -8.12 -6.59
CA TYR A 564 -1.75 -9.40 -7.28
C TYR A 564 -1.67 -10.54 -6.27
N LEU A 565 -2.75 -11.32 -6.14
CA LEU A 565 -2.88 -12.34 -5.09
C LEU A 565 -2.61 -11.70 -3.72
N SER A 566 -1.90 -12.38 -2.80
CA SER A 566 -1.54 -11.83 -1.49
C SER A 566 -0.31 -10.90 -1.50
N GLU A 567 0.05 -10.32 -2.65
CA GLU A 567 1.26 -9.51 -2.80
C GLU A 567 0.97 -8.17 -3.50
N ILE A 568 1.77 -7.15 -3.16
CA ILE A 568 1.86 -5.92 -3.93
C ILE A 568 3.06 -6.04 -4.86
N VAL A 569 2.82 -6.07 -6.17
CA VAL A 569 3.86 -6.10 -7.20
C VAL A 569 4.22 -4.66 -7.54
N VAL A 570 5.49 -4.31 -7.44
CA VAL A 570 5.99 -2.96 -7.73
C VAL A 570 7.08 -3.04 -8.78
N LEU A 571 6.83 -2.38 -9.91
CA LEU A 571 7.82 -2.10 -10.94
C LEU A 571 8.52 -0.79 -10.60
N PHE A 572 9.85 -0.83 -10.55
CA PHE A 572 10.71 0.31 -10.26
C PHE A 572 11.59 0.62 -11.46
N CYS A 573 11.53 1.85 -11.95
CA CYS A 573 12.59 2.43 -12.77
C CYS A 573 13.42 3.35 -11.87
N HIS A 574 14.72 3.10 -11.75
CA HIS A 574 15.57 3.88 -10.83
C HIS A 574 16.98 4.13 -11.37
N GLY A 575 17.62 5.18 -10.83
CA GLY A 575 19.00 5.55 -11.12
C GLY A 575 19.86 5.54 -9.86
N LYS A 576 21.18 5.36 -10.02
CA LYS A 576 22.13 5.32 -8.90
C LYS A 576 22.56 6.72 -8.42
N GLU A 577 22.61 7.68 -9.34
CA GLU A 577 23.14 9.03 -9.09
C GLU A 577 22.06 10.12 -9.12
N LYS A 578 22.36 11.27 -8.51
CA LYS A 578 21.45 12.45 -8.50
C LYS A 578 21.27 13.08 -9.88
N GLU A 579 22.06 12.71 -10.88
CA GLU A 579 22.02 13.30 -12.24
C GLU A 579 20.74 12.99 -13.06
N GLY A 580 19.72 12.42 -12.43
CA GLY A 580 18.36 12.33 -12.98
C GLY A 580 18.15 11.23 -14.02
N LYS A 581 19.19 10.46 -14.38
CA LYS A 581 19.07 9.37 -15.34
C LYS A 581 18.48 8.12 -14.69
N LEU A 582 17.46 7.53 -15.32
CA LEU A 582 16.95 6.20 -14.98
C LEU A 582 17.82 5.15 -15.68
N GLU A 583 18.35 4.19 -14.92
CA GLU A 583 19.32 3.22 -15.42
C GLU A 583 18.78 1.80 -15.39
N SER A 584 18.04 1.45 -14.34
CA SER A 584 17.55 0.11 -14.10
C SER A 584 16.03 0.05 -14.07
N ILE A 585 15.48 -1.06 -14.58
CA ILE A 585 14.11 -1.46 -14.39
C ILE A 585 14.09 -2.80 -13.64
N ASP A 586 13.48 -2.83 -12.47
CA ASP A 586 13.42 -3.99 -11.60
C ASP A 586 11.98 -4.20 -11.10
N VAL A 587 11.59 -5.46 -10.91
CA VAL A 587 10.28 -5.82 -10.33
C VAL A 587 10.51 -6.44 -8.95
N TYR A 588 9.74 -5.98 -7.98
CA TYR A 588 9.74 -6.51 -6.62
C TYR A 588 8.32 -6.86 -6.21
N THR A 589 8.20 -7.79 -5.25
CA THR A 589 6.93 -8.06 -4.60
C THR A 589 7.04 -7.83 -3.09
N TYR A 590 5.99 -7.26 -2.51
CA TYR A 590 5.82 -7.15 -1.07
C TYR A 590 4.71 -8.11 -0.63
N SER A 591 5.06 -9.12 0.15
CA SER A 591 4.10 -10.09 0.66
C SER A 591 3.30 -9.49 1.81
N LEU A 592 1.97 -9.43 1.68
CA LEU A 592 1.08 -8.94 2.73
C LEU A 592 0.95 -9.95 3.88
N THR A 593 1.15 -11.24 3.61
CA THR A 593 1.11 -12.29 4.64
C THR A 593 2.43 -12.39 5.40
N ARG A 594 3.56 -12.27 4.72
CA ARG A 594 4.91 -12.41 5.31
C ARG A 594 5.58 -11.09 5.66
N LYS A 595 4.99 -9.97 5.24
CA LYS A 595 5.46 -8.60 5.51
C LYS A 595 6.90 -8.33 5.06
N ARG A 596 7.34 -8.95 3.96
CA ARG A 596 8.70 -8.84 3.43
C ARG A 596 8.72 -8.53 1.94
N TRP A 597 9.76 -7.82 1.52
CA TRP A 597 10.10 -7.63 0.12
C TRP A 597 10.81 -8.86 -0.45
N THR A 598 10.61 -9.13 -1.73
CA THR A 598 11.35 -10.13 -2.51
C THR A 598 11.59 -9.57 -3.91
N LYS A 599 12.85 -9.61 -4.37
CA LYS A 599 13.17 -9.23 -5.75
C LYS A 599 12.70 -10.32 -6.70
N VAL A 600 12.05 -9.94 -7.79
CA VAL A 600 11.70 -10.87 -8.87
C VAL A 600 12.94 -11.07 -9.76
N ILE A 601 13.24 -12.32 -10.10
CA ILE A 601 14.39 -12.68 -10.92
C ILE A 601 13.98 -12.61 -12.39
N ALA A 602 14.57 -11.67 -13.14
CA ALA A 602 14.39 -11.60 -14.59
C ALA A 602 15.33 -12.61 -15.27
N LYS A 603 14.76 -13.60 -15.97
CA LYS A 603 15.51 -14.58 -16.74
C LYS A 603 15.79 -14.05 -18.15
N THR A 604 17.00 -14.25 -18.65
CA THR A 604 17.37 -13.91 -20.04
C THR A 604 16.91 -14.99 -21.01
N ARG A 605 16.49 -14.61 -22.23
CA ARG A 605 16.13 -15.56 -23.27
C ARG A 605 17.41 -16.23 -23.81
N ALA A 606 17.50 -17.55 -23.67
CA ALA A 606 18.73 -18.34 -23.86
C ALA A 606 19.30 -18.36 -25.30
N GLU A 607 18.61 -17.80 -26.30
CA GLU A 607 18.98 -17.94 -27.71
C GLU A 607 20.12 -17.01 -28.17
N THR A 608 20.38 -15.89 -27.47
CA THR A 608 21.38 -14.90 -27.92
C THR A 608 22.32 -14.37 -26.83
N GLY A 609 22.07 -14.69 -25.55
CA GLY A 609 22.85 -14.15 -24.43
C GLY A 609 22.70 -12.63 -24.23
N VAL A 610 21.79 -11.98 -24.96
CA VAL A 610 21.47 -10.56 -24.84
C VAL A 610 20.33 -10.39 -23.84
N ASP A 611 20.52 -9.53 -22.83
CA ASP A 611 19.50 -9.13 -21.87
C ASP A 611 18.42 -8.28 -22.56
N ILE A 612 17.38 -8.95 -23.06
CA ILE A 612 16.23 -8.31 -23.72
C ILE A 612 15.25 -7.88 -22.64
N LYS A 613 15.18 -6.56 -22.40
CA LYS A 613 14.25 -5.95 -21.44
C LYS A 613 13.88 -4.53 -21.87
N PRO A 614 12.73 -4.00 -21.41
CA PRO A 614 12.37 -2.61 -21.67
C PRO A 614 13.41 -1.64 -21.11
N LEU A 615 13.60 -0.53 -21.81
CA LEU A 615 14.39 0.58 -21.28
C LEU A 615 13.72 1.21 -20.06
N SER A 616 14.52 1.63 -19.08
CA SER A 616 14.08 2.37 -17.90
C SER A 616 13.39 3.68 -18.31
N ARG A 617 12.22 3.96 -17.74
CA ARG A 617 11.34 5.02 -18.24
C ARG A 617 10.43 5.63 -17.18
N SER A 618 9.98 6.85 -17.43
CA SER A 618 8.96 7.56 -16.63
C SER A 618 7.64 7.70 -17.40
N ALA A 619 6.58 8.17 -16.75
CA ALA A 619 5.28 8.46 -17.37
C ALA A 619 4.66 7.30 -18.20
N HIS A 620 5.08 6.07 -17.92
CA HIS A 620 4.57 4.83 -18.51
C HIS A 620 3.38 4.31 -17.72
N GLN A 621 2.65 3.38 -18.33
CA GLN A 621 1.60 2.62 -17.66
C GLN A 621 1.99 1.17 -17.46
N PHE A 622 1.55 0.61 -16.33
CA PHE A 622 1.82 -0.75 -15.92
C PHE A 622 0.54 -1.34 -15.34
N ILE A 623 -0.02 -2.35 -15.98
CA ILE A 623 -1.32 -2.95 -15.63
C ILE A 623 -1.23 -4.48 -15.67
N GLN A 624 -2.12 -5.15 -14.96
CA GLN A 624 -2.25 -6.60 -15.00
C GLN A 624 -3.58 -6.96 -15.68
N MET A 625 -3.55 -7.99 -16.55
CA MET A 625 -4.71 -8.57 -17.21
C MET A 625 -4.49 -10.07 -17.37
N ASN A 626 -5.42 -10.91 -16.91
CA ASN A 626 -5.39 -12.37 -17.09
C ASN A 626 -4.07 -13.05 -16.66
N GLY A 627 -3.46 -12.57 -15.57
CA GLY A 627 -2.19 -13.09 -15.03
C GLY A 627 -0.92 -12.52 -15.70
N TRP A 628 -1.08 -11.72 -16.74
CA TRP A 628 0.02 -11.06 -17.46
C TRP A 628 0.15 -9.60 -17.04
N PHE A 629 1.39 -9.13 -16.96
CA PHE A 629 1.73 -7.75 -16.63
C PHE A 629 2.20 -7.03 -17.88
N TYR A 630 1.52 -5.94 -18.23
CA TYR A 630 1.77 -5.15 -19.42
C TYR A 630 2.38 -3.80 -19.06
N LEU A 631 3.45 -3.43 -19.76
CA LEU A 631 4.10 -2.13 -19.72
C LEU A 631 3.94 -1.46 -21.08
N PHE A 632 3.41 -0.24 -21.10
CA PHE A 632 3.23 0.50 -22.36
C PHE A 632 3.70 1.95 -22.26
N GLY A 633 4.38 2.37 -23.32
CA GLY A 633 4.81 3.75 -23.58
C GLY A 633 5.72 4.35 -22.52
N GLY A 634 5.70 5.69 -22.40
CA GLY A 634 6.47 6.46 -21.43
C GLY A 634 7.62 7.26 -22.05
N ASN A 635 8.46 7.83 -21.18
CA ASN A 635 9.64 8.61 -21.55
C ASN A 635 10.93 7.92 -21.07
N VAL A 636 11.83 7.60 -22.01
CA VAL A 636 13.10 6.90 -21.76
C VAL A 636 14.27 7.87 -21.50
N SER A 637 14.16 9.14 -21.90
CA SER A 637 15.25 10.12 -21.78
C SER A 637 14.72 11.45 -21.27
N GLU A 638 15.33 12.01 -20.23
CA GLU A 638 14.89 13.31 -19.69
C GLU A 638 15.43 14.49 -20.50
N ARG A 639 16.49 14.29 -21.28
CA ARG A 639 17.10 15.35 -22.10
C ARG A 639 16.43 15.55 -23.45
N THR A 640 15.58 14.62 -23.85
CA THR A 640 14.90 14.63 -25.14
C THR A 640 13.43 14.35 -24.90
N ASP A 641 12.51 15.01 -25.59
CA ASP A 641 11.09 14.69 -25.48
C ASP A 641 10.68 13.36 -26.14
N ARG A 642 11.65 12.48 -26.40
CA ARG A 642 11.45 11.17 -27.01
C ARG A 642 10.59 10.27 -26.14
N ARG A 643 9.32 10.15 -26.53
CA ARG A 643 8.39 9.15 -26.00
C ARG A 643 8.57 7.83 -26.74
N VAL A 644 8.08 6.78 -26.12
CA VAL A 644 8.03 5.45 -26.72
C VAL A 644 6.59 4.95 -26.72
N ASN A 645 6.33 3.96 -27.57
CA ASN A 645 5.09 3.20 -27.70
C ASN A 645 5.37 1.71 -27.86
N ASP A 646 6.52 1.23 -27.39
CA ASP A 646 6.75 -0.20 -27.22
C ASP A 646 5.81 -0.75 -26.13
N MET A 647 5.40 -2.00 -26.31
CA MET A 647 4.56 -2.73 -25.37
C MET A 647 5.31 -3.98 -24.94
N TRP A 648 5.46 -4.16 -23.64
CA TRP A 648 6.17 -5.28 -23.05
C TRP A 648 5.24 -6.06 -22.15
N VAL A 649 5.45 -7.37 -22.09
CA VAL A 649 4.66 -8.24 -21.25
C VAL A 649 5.55 -9.26 -20.54
N PHE A 650 5.15 -9.65 -19.33
CA PHE A 650 5.69 -10.81 -18.64
C PHE A 650 4.63 -11.45 -17.74
N ARG A 651 4.91 -12.67 -17.26
CA ARG A 651 4.16 -13.33 -16.20
C ARG A 651 5.08 -13.62 -15.02
N LEU A 652 4.53 -13.57 -13.81
CA LEU A 652 5.23 -13.98 -12.61
C LEU A 652 5.09 -15.49 -12.41
N GLU A 653 6.22 -16.20 -12.37
CA GLU A 653 6.26 -17.65 -12.26
C GLU A 653 7.12 -18.08 -11.06
N LYS A 654 6.59 -18.98 -10.23
CA LYS A 654 7.36 -19.67 -9.19
C LYS A 654 8.07 -20.88 -9.81
N LYS A 655 9.10 -21.37 -9.12
CA LYS A 655 9.75 -22.63 -9.50
C LYS A 655 8.72 -23.77 -9.51
N THR A 656 8.76 -24.57 -10.55
CA THR A 656 7.94 -25.76 -10.68
C THR A 656 8.46 -26.89 -9.81
N ASN A 657 7.58 -27.84 -9.49
CA ASN A 657 7.97 -29.08 -8.84
C ASN A 657 9.06 -29.84 -9.59
N LYS A 658 9.06 -29.78 -10.92
CA LYS A 658 10.07 -30.42 -11.77
C LYS A 658 11.44 -29.76 -11.60
N GLU A 659 11.50 -28.43 -11.62
CA GLU A 659 12.74 -27.68 -11.39
C GLU A 659 13.31 -27.94 -10.00
N ILE A 660 12.46 -28.00 -8.97
CA ILE A 660 12.92 -28.27 -7.60
C ILE A 660 13.44 -29.69 -7.44
N ARG A 661 12.75 -30.70 -8.01
CA ARG A 661 13.26 -32.08 -8.02
C ARG A 661 14.59 -32.19 -8.75
N HIS A 662 14.71 -31.53 -9.90
CA HIS A 662 15.96 -31.47 -10.66
C HIS A 662 17.09 -30.88 -9.80
N LEU A 663 16.84 -29.76 -9.12
CA LEU A 663 17.77 -29.16 -8.18
C LEU A 663 18.12 -30.10 -7.01
N SER A 664 17.14 -30.78 -6.42
CA SER A 664 17.40 -31.76 -5.34
C SER A 664 18.32 -32.88 -5.82
N LYS A 665 18.09 -33.43 -7.01
CA LYS A 665 18.96 -34.45 -7.63
C LYS A 665 20.35 -33.90 -7.94
N PHE A 666 20.45 -32.66 -8.44
CA PHE A 666 21.73 -32.00 -8.67
C PHE A 666 22.55 -31.97 -7.37
N LEU A 667 21.93 -31.60 -6.24
CA LEU A 667 22.58 -31.58 -4.93
C LEU A 667 23.03 -32.98 -4.47
N VAL A 668 22.22 -34.02 -4.72
CA VAL A 668 22.61 -35.43 -4.46
C VAL A 668 23.86 -35.80 -5.26
N ARG A 669 23.93 -35.42 -6.54
CA ARG A 669 25.11 -35.69 -7.37
C ARG A 669 26.31 -34.84 -6.96
N LYS A 670 26.13 -33.58 -6.57
CA LYS A 670 27.19 -32.76 -5.94
C LYS A 670 27.75 -33.47 -4.71
N HIS A 671 26.89 -34.02 -3.85
CA HIS A 671 27.34 -34.78 -2.67
C HIS A 671 28.14 -36.03 -3.06
N LYS A 672 27.68 -36.82 -4.03
CA LYS A 672 28.42 -38.00 -4.51
C LYS A 672 29.80 -37.62 -5.05
N TYR A 673 29.89 -36.52 -5.80
CA TYR A 673 31.16 -36.01 -6.29
C TYR A 673 32.13 -35.68 -5.14
N LEU A 674 31.68 -34.91 -4.13
CA LEU A 674 32.53 -34.54 -3.00
C LEU A 674 33.03 -35.76 -2.21
N HIS A 675 32.19 -36.78 -2.05
CA HIS A 675 32.59 -38.05 -1.44
C HIS A 675 33.65 -38.78 -2.28
N LEU A 676 33.45 -38.88 -3.61
CA LEU A 676 34.42 -39.48 -4.51
C LEU A 676 35.75 -38.72 -4.51
N LEU A 677 35.73 -37.39 -4.39
CA LEU A 677 36.93 -36.56 -4.36
C LEU A 677 37.83 -36.90 -3.16
N GLY A 678 37.25 -37.30 -2.03
CA GLY A 678 37.99 -37.76 -0.85
C GLY A 678 38.57 -39.18 -0.94
N ILE A 679 38.19 -39.96 -1.97
CA ILE A 679 38.60 -41.37 -2.13
C ILE A 679 39.49 -41.55 -3.37
N ASP A 680 39.02 -41.09 -4.52
CA ASP A 680 39.65 -41.28 -5.84
C ASP A 680 39.39 -40.04 -6.70
N GLU A 681 40.38 -39.14 -6.73
CA GLU A 681 40.30 -37.89 -7.48
C GLU A 681 40.02 -38.10 -8.97
N LYS A 682 40.56 -39.18 -9.57
CA LYS A 682 40.38 -39.44 -11.00
C LYS A 682 38.94 -39.82 -11.31
N LYS A 683 38.33 -40.68 -10.50
CA LYS A 683 36.90 -41.00 -10.61
C LYS A 683 36.00 -39.81 -10.29
N ALA A 684 36.39 -38.98 -9.33
CA ALA A 684 35.63 -37.77 -9.00
C ALA A 684 35.59 -36.79 -10.18
N VAL A 685 36.73 -36.54 -10.83
CA VAL A 685 36.80 -35.65 -12.01
C VAL A 685 35.99 -36.21 -13.18
N ASP A 686 36.04 -37.52 -13.41
CA ASP A 686 35.23 -38.15 -14.45
C ASP A 686 33.72 -38.03 -14.15
N TYR A 687 33.33 -38.26 -12.91
CA TYR A 687 31.94 -38.10 -12.46
C TYR A 687 31.45 -36.65 -12.54
N LEU A 688 32.29 -35.67 -12.21
CA LEU A 688 31.99 -34.24 -12.35
C LEU A 688 31.66 -33.90 -13.82
N ARG A 689 32.46 -34.41 -14.76
CA ARG A 689 32.30 -34.14 -16.20
C ARG A 689 31.11 -34.86 -16.82
N THR A 690 30.85 -36.10 -16.42
CA THR A 690 29.84 -36.95 -17.06
C THR A 690 28.46 -36.80 -16.42
N SER A 691 28.40 -36.66 -15.09
CA SER A 691 27.14 -36.75 -14.34
C SER A 691 26.69 -35.40 -13.77
N VAL A 692 27.58 -34.65 -13.12
CA VAL A 692 27.21 -33.37 -12.48
C VAL A 692 27.05 -32.26 -13.53
N LEU A 693 28.02 -32.10 -14.43
CA LEU A 693 27.96 -31.10 -15.50
C LEU A 693 26.72 -31.27 -16.39
N SER A 694 26.32 -32.52 -16.66
CA SER A 694 25.12 -32.82 -17.46
C SER A 694 23.82 -32.28 -16.85
N MET A 695 23.81 -31.97 -15.55
CA MET A 695 22.66 -31.43 -14.85
C MET A 695 22.66 -29.90 -14.73
N ALA A 696 23.76 -29.22 -15.07
CA ALA A 696 23.88 -27.77 -15.05
C ALA A 696 23.21 -27.14 -16.29
N VAL A 697 21.87 -27.22 -16.36
CA VAL A 697 21.07 -26.82 -17.52
C VAL A 697 20.37 -25.47 -17.35
N ASP A 698 20.21 -25.03 -16.10
CA ASP A 698 19.57 -23.78 -15.73
C ASP A 698 20.52 -22.91 -14.90
N GLU A 699 20.14 -21.65 -14.68
CA GLU A 699 20.99 -20.67 -13.99
C GLU A 699 21.32 -21.08 -12.55
N ASP A 700 20.36 -21.64 -11.80
CA ASP A 700 20.58 -22.07 -10.42
C ASP A 700 21.58 -23.23 -10.35
N THR A 701 21.37 -24.27 -11.18
CA THR A 701 22.25 -25.44 -11.21
C THR A 701 23.63 -25.09 -11.75
N ARG A 702 23.72 -24.13 -12.67
CA ARG A 702 24.98 -23.61 -13.19
C ARG A 702 25.74 -22.80 -12.15
N GLU A 703 25.08 -21.92 -11.40
CA GLU A 703 25.72 -21.17 -10.31
C GLU A 703 26.29 -22.11 -9.25
N ILE A 704 25.50 -23.12 -8.83
CA ILE A 704 25.97 -24.14 -7.87
C ILE A 704 27.13 -24.97 -8.44
N PHE A 705 27.10 -25.29 -9.74
CA PHE A 705 28.19 -25.99 -10.41
C PHE A 705 29.47 -25.16 -10.46
N GLU A 706 29.36 -23.86 -10.79
CA GLU A 706 30.47 -22.92 -10.80
C GLU A 706 31.05 -22.73 -9.40
N ASP A 707 30.20 -22.64 -8.37
CA ASP A 707 30.61 -22.60 -6.96
C ASP A 707 31.33 -23.87 -6.53
N LEU A 708 30.80 -25.05 -6.89
CA LEU A 708 31.48 -26.32 -6.65
C LEU A 708 32.87 -26.33 -7.29
N CYS A 709 33.00 -25.88 -8.54
CA CYS A 709 34.29 -25.75 -9.20
C CYS A 709 35.24 -24.80 -8.45
N ARG A 710 34.72 -23.68 -7.93
CA ARG A 710 35.48 -22.72 -7.12
C ARG A 710 35.93 -23.31 -5.78
N GLU A 711 35.07 -24.06 -5.08
CA GLU A 711 35.35 -24.72 -3.80
C GLU A 711 36.48 -25.74 -3.94
N VAL A 712 36.40 -26.58 -4.98
CA VAL A 712 37.42 -27.58 -5.33
C VAL A 712 38.76 -26.92 -5.63
N TYR A 713 38.76 -25.86 -6.46
CA TYR A 713 39.97 -25.12 -6.80
C TYR A 713 40.64 -24.49 -5.57
N LYS A 714 39.84 -23.96 -4.64
CA LYS A 714 40.33 -23.36 -3.39
C LYS A 714 40.70 -24.38 -2.30
N ARG A 715 40.50 -25.70 -2.55
CA ARG A 715 40.65 -26.79 -1.55
C ARG A 715 39.92 -26.51 -0.23
N LYS A 716 38.83 -25.75 -0.28
CA LYS A 716 37.98 -25.45 0.88
C LYS A 716 36.79 -26.39 0.82
N ILE A 717 36.81 -27.46 1.63
CA ILE A 717 35.63 -28.31 1.83
C ILE A 717 34.77 -27.62 2.89
N PHE A 718 33.85 -26.77 2.46
CA PHE A 718 32.89 -26.13 3.35
C PHE A 718 31.50 -26.22 2.73
N THR A 719 30.76 -27.27 3.09
CA THR A 719 29.29 -27.33 3.18
C THR A 719 28.90 -28.78 3.53
N ASP A 720 27.96 -28.98 4.46
CA ASP A 720 27.30 -30.28 4.67
C ASP A 720 26.21 -30.43 3.59
N PRO A 721 26.45 -31.20 2.51
CA PRO A 721 25.55 -31.23 1.37
C PRO A 721 24.26 -32.00 1.67
N VAL A 722 24.22 -32.76 2.78
CA VAL A 722 23.00 -33.41 3.28
C VAL A 722 22.01 -32.35 3.74
N GLU A 723 22.49 -31.30 4.39
CA GLU A 723 21.65 -30.24 4.94
C GLU A 723 21.03 -29.38 3.83
N ASP A 724 21.72 -29.15 2.72
CA ASP A 724 21.16 -28.41 1.59
C ASP A 724 19.96 -29.13 0.96
N ILE A 725 20.02 -30.46 0.84
CA ILE A 725 18.89 -31.28 0.37
C ILE A 725 17.75 -31.27 1.41
N CYS A 726 18.08 -31.42 2.70
CA CYS A 726 17.09 -31.44 3.78
C CYS A 726 16.38 -30.08 3.93
N ARG A 727 17.06 -28.95 3.70
CA ARG A 727 16.47 -27.60 3.71
C ARG A 727 15.40 -27.43 2.64
N LEU A 728 15.61 -27.97 1.44
CA LEU A 728 14.61 -27.92 0.36
C LEU A 728 13.33 -28.67 0.73
N LEU A 729 13.45 -29.78 1.48
CA LEU A 729 12.34 -30.65 1.89
C LEU A 729 11.63 -30.17 3.16
N SER A 730 12.34 -29.45 4.05
CA SER A 730 11.83 -29.05 5.38
C SER A 730 11.17 -27.66 5.39
N ALA A 731 10.97 -27.03 4.24
CA ALA A 731 10.51 -25.64 4.10
C ALA A 731 9.04 -25.36 4.54
N LYS A 732 8.38 -26.31 5.22
CA LYS A 732 7.01 -26.13 5.75
C LYS A 732 6.95 -25.23 6.99
N GLU A 733 8.06 -24.92 7.66
CA GLU A 733 8.04 -24.30 9.00
C GLU A 733 8.77 -22.96 9.15
N TYR A 734 8.99 -22.20 8.07
CA TYR A 734 9.46 -20.80 8.16
C TYR A 734 8.36 -19.78 7.88
#